data_AF-A0A378QM24-F1
#
_entry.id   AF-A0A378QM24-F1
#
_cell.length_a   1.000
_cell.length_b   1.000
_cell.length_c   1.000
_cell.angle_alpha   90.00
_cell.angle_beta   90.00
_cell.angle_gamma   90.00
#
_symmetry.space_group_name_H-M   'P 1'
#
loop_
_entity.id
_entity.type
_entity.pdbx_description
1 polymer ?
#
loop_
_entity_poly.entity_id
_entity_poly.type
_entity_poly.pdbx_seq_one_letter_code
_entity_poly.pdbx_strand_id
1 'polypeptide(L)'
;MSKNDEKVSIKTINKMFEYQLTIPDYQRPYKWQIKHIKQLVDDIYSYFKDKIQECRLGVIVLHKDEGKDEYNIVDGQQRLTSLFLLLYVLNNNENPFGEPNFLHNKFNHSQSVEHIKQNYEYLKSYVVDFGLGDDFKDFILGKCTFATVILTDIDEAFQYFNSQNSRGKSLEAYDLLKAYHLREMVGVDKPAIQSTVEQWERAITHPISLKLIINDILYRHREWGRFRSAEYFDGQKVDIFKGIKSKDKERHIQTLLRHLSSPDMNMPMFDGVGFFDYIANYRQLYGSLFDDGGLVNNEQIALSDKNNEPLYQTLQANTGRVGDFYLFTLFRIIVMAYYDKFGDYELKRAVRKIAQWVYRLRLEKTRVSFATIENYGMKDISIAFNDGDYQQMNSLYNVIRCASMPDEVLDFQIKQVNIKFENAEYAEKLLSGLVINKLGEKQLNNSQNQGIARLSIKELFDGQDKYIIPIYQRNYAWGEQEVAQLIDDIHRHEQGKYYLGSLTVKKGDDGFEVIDGQQRLTTLFLLLSVLEYSFGLGLSFEHRENSSKELDIIKRDEELDYNKDSQIAVIYHYLKKDGKKLFVHDNKNQQDFLKKLLDQVQIIRTEIPENTDLNQYFERMNNRGEQLEHHEVIKAKLMGKLDQADQAVFSAIWNACSDMNRYAVSSFSSDERKALFESGGEYFRLYENFGNIKNKFPEAQKSQNSDDKQPNDEPKKLSEILKPSTVQPINEKSVKQSERFTSIIDFPNFLVQVLYLFLKDKKGDIAINNGIHRLDEKNLIKQFEQSGLYESVDDIKDFAVHLLNVRVLFDRHVIKHDGLDNKDDWYIYQFKKSDKNNSNNYYANAFDVADQDKQIKMLQTMFHYSFPAKNYKYWLFAYLKQLNDESRKKLEKHEANGCAFKLPANEHIKFLEELCDKFYFNRFYNYASDKSSKGDEYFDIIYQKVDERTSVLNCDFLHQGTDVENFIFNRLDYILWRKQGRWCWRNDENFKAGIDLSEFLKKFKFTARNSVEHYYPQNPVNGKKLSDNDDENGKIINSFGNLCLINHSQNSSLNNRMPDEKKSGYKDKVARHQSVSIKQMLMFTYKEWDKNTIQEHGEKMIKLLNEKIST
;
A
#
# COMPACT_ATOMS: atom_id res chain seq x y z
N MET A 1 -34.46 21.68 -31.86
CA MET A 1 -33.48 20.58 -32.00
C MET A 1 -33.15 20.08 -30.60
N SER A 2 -32.88 18.78 -30.44
CA SER A 2 -32.80 18.11 -29.14
C SER A 2 -31.49 18.39 -28.39
N LYS A 3 -31.59 18.76 -27.11
CA LYS A 3 -30.53 18.44 -26.13
C LYS A 3 -30.56 16.92 -25.85
N ASN A 4 -29.47 16.39 -25.28
CA ASN A 4 -29.19 14.96 -25.01
C ASN A 4 -28.59 14.20 -26.20
N ASP A 5 -27.34 14.52 -26.55
CA ASP A 5 -26.55 13.82 -27.58
C ASP A 5 -25.37 13.04 -26.96
N GLU A 6 -25.61 12.47 -25.77
CA GLU A 6 -24.67 11.62 -25.00
C GLU A 6 -24.34 10.33 -25.78
N LYS A 7 -23.11 10.24 -26.31
CA LYS A 7 -22.75 9.21 -27.29
C LYS A 7 -21.84 8.13 -26.72
N VAL A 8 -22.40 6.93 -26.58
CA VAL A 8 -21.69 5.67 -26.33
C VAL A 8 -21.45 4.99 -27.68
N SER A 9 -20.22 4.61 -28.00
CA SER A 9 -19.89 3.95 -29.27
C SER A 9 -18.63 3.09 -29.21
N ILE A 10 -18.49 2.14 -30.15
CA ILE A 10 -17.22 1.46 -30.41
C ILE A 10 -16.39 2.33 -31.35
N LYS A 11 -15.12 2.56 -31.01
CA LYS A 11 -14.16 3.31 -31.84
C LYS A 11 -12.91 2.46 -32.04
N THR A 12 -12.47 2.32 -33.30
CA THR A 12 -11.12 1.82 -33.60
C THR A 12 -10.08 2.86 -33.20
N ILE A 13 -8.82 2.48 -33.03
CA ILE A 13 -7.77 3.44 -32.66
C ILE A 13 -7.65 4.58 -33.68
N ASN A 14 -7.79 4.31 -34.99
CA ASN A 14 -7.85 5.37 -36.00
C ASN A 14 -8.97 6.39 -35.70
N LYS A 15 -10.19 5.88 -35.47
CA LYS A 15 -11.38 6.67 -35.12
C LYS A 15 -11.34 7.29 -33.71
N MET A 16 -10.32 6.97 -32.91
CA MET A 16 -10.08 7.57 -31.61
C MET A 16 -9.20 8.82 -31.72
N PHE A 17 -8.19 8.79 -32.61
CA PHE A 17 -7.32 9.95 -32.90
C PHE A 17 -7.87 10.88 -34.00
N GLU A 18 -9.03 10.56 -34.60
CA GLU A 18 -9.88 11.52 -35.34
C GLU A 18 -10.47 12.63 -34.45
N TYR A 19 -10.41 12.48 -33.12
CA TYR A 19 -10.87 13.49 -32.15
C TYR A 19 -9.71 14.39 -31.69
N GLN A 20 -9.98 15.70 -31.50
CA GLN A 20 -9.03 16.64 -30.87
C GLN A 20 -8.95 16.37 -29.36
N LEU A 21 -8.19 15.33 -29.00
CA LEU A 21 -8.05 14.82 -27.64
C LEU A 21 -7.12 15.68 -26.78
N THR A 22 -7.66 16.28 -25.73
CA THR A 22 -6.93 17.13 -24.77
C THR A 22 -6.69 16.41 -23.44
N ILE A 23 -5.51 16.64 -22.83
CA ILE A 23 -5.19 16.25 -21.46
C ILE A 23 -5.40 17.49 -20.56
N PRO A 24 -6.52 17.59 -19.83
CA PRO A 24 -6.83 18.75 -18.99
C PRO A 24 -6.03 18.76 -17.68
N ASP A 25 -5.83 19.93 -17.08
CA ASP A 25 -4.94 20.13 -15.91
C ASP A 25 -5.38 19.42 -14.62
N TYR A 26 -6.62 18.90 -14.55
CA TYR A 26 -7.07 18.04 -13.46
C TYR A 26 -6.57 16.59 -13.58
N GLN A 27 -6.08 16.16 -14.75
CA GLN A 27 -5.48 14.84 -14.90
C GLN A 27 -4.23 14.68 -14.04
N ARG A 28 -3.97 13.44 -13.63
CA ARG A 28 -2.78 13.07 -12.86
C ARG A 28 -1.53 13.01 -13.76
N PRO A 29 -0.31 12.97 -13.17
CA PRO A 29 0.91 12.69 -13.93
C PRO A 29 0.85 11.37 -14.70
N TYR A 30 1.64 11.27 -15.78
CA TYR A 30 1.85 10.02 -16.48
C TYR A 30 2.77 9.12 -15.63
N LYS A 31 2.18 8.10 -14.99
CA LYS A 31 2.80 7.18 -14.02
C LYS A 31 3.25 5.86 -14.66
N TRP A 32 2.79 5.56 -15.89
CA TRP A 32 3.15 4.33 -16.59
C TRP A 32 4.65 4.24 -16.91
N GLN A 33 5.36 3.38 -16.19
CA GLN A 33 6.74 2.94 -16.46
C GLN A 33 6.82 1.84 -17.56
N ILE A 34 8.04 1.58 -18.03
CA ILE A 34 8.42 0.55 -19.05
C ILE A 34 7.68 -0.79 -18.87
N LYS A 35 7.52 -1.29 -17.64
CA LYS A 35 6.81 -2.56 -17.35
C LYS A 35 5.36 -2.58 -17.87
N HIS A 36 4.65 -1.44 -17.82
CA HIS A 36 3.28 -1.33 -18.29
C HIS A 36 3.21 -1.16 -19.81
N ILE A 37 4.19 -0.46 -20.40
CA ILE A 37 4.36 -0.39 -21.86
C ILE A 37 4.57 -1.79 -22.42
N LYS A 38 5.51 -2.56 -21.86
CA LYS A 38 5.77 -3.93 -22.29
C LYS A 38 4.49 -4.76 -22.25
N GLN A 39 3.78 -4.76 -21.12
CA GLN A 39 2.51 -5.48 -20.98
C GLN A 39 1.47 -5.08 -22.05
N LEU A 40 1.35 -3.78 -22.36
CA LEU A 40 0.45 -3.31 -23.43
C LEU A 40 0.85 -3.85 -24.80
N VAL A 41 2.15 -3.82 -25.15
CA VAL A 41 2.64 -4.28 -26.46
C VAL A 41 2.58 -5.81 -26.57
N ASP A 42 3.05 -6.54 -25.55
CA ASP A 42 2.95 -8.02 -25.46
C ASP A 42 1.50 -8.48 -25.69
N ASP A 43 0.53 -7.82 -25.03
CA ASP A 43 -0.88 -8.13 -25.18
C ASP A 43 -1.44 -7.84 -26.57
N ILE A 44 -1.14 -6.68 -27.17
CA ILE A 44 -1.61 -6.35 -28.53
C ILE A 44 -0.99 -7.31 -29.54
N TYR A 45 0.29 -7.66 -29.36
CA TYR A 45 1.00 -8.62 -30.18
C TYR A 45 0.39 -10.03 -30.11
N SER A 46 -0.17 -10.45 -28.96
CA SER A 46 -0.91 -11.71 -28.89
C SER A 46 -2.16 -11.71 -29.78
N TYR A 47 -2.98 -10.64 -29.75
CA TYR A 47 -4.16 -10.52 -30.62
C TYR A 47 -3.79 -10.51 -32.11
N PHE A 48 -2.71 -9.80 -32.47
CA PHE A 48 -2.19 -9.74 -33.84
C PHE A 48 -1.75 -11.13 -34.35
N LYS A 49 -0.94 -11.83 -33.54
CA LYS A 49 -0.42 -13.16 -33.86
C LYS A 49 -1.53 -14.21 -33.99
N ASP A 50 -2.51 -14.17 -33.11
CA ASP A 50 -3.65 -15.09 -33.11
C ASP A 50 -4.75 -14.68 -34.13
N LYS A 51 -4.52 -13.62 -34.92
CA LYS A 51 -5.39 -13.09 -35.99
C LYS A 51 -6.82 -12.79 -35.54
N ILE A 52 -6.98 -12.34 -34.30
CA ILE A 52 -8.29 -12.07 -33.70
C ILE A 52 -8.92 -10.84 -34.37
N GLN A 53 -10.21 -10.91 -34.71
CA GLN A 53 -10.88 -9.91 -35.54
C GLN A 53 -11.10 -8.54 -34.86
N GLU A 54 -11.07 -8.47 -33.53
CA GLU A 54 -11.15 -7.23 -32.76
C GLU A 54 -10.33 -7.35 -31.46
N CYS A 55 -9.58 -6.30 -31.10
CA CYS A 55 -8.77 -6.22 -29.90
C CYS A 55 -9.28 -5.07 -28.99
N ARG A 56 -10.20 -5.39 -28.07
CA ARG A 56 -10.79 -4.38 -27.18
C ARG A 56 -9.83 -3.99 -26.04
N LEU A 57 -9.44 -2.72 -25.99
CA LEU A 57 -8.49 -2.15 -25.02
C LEU A 57 -9.17 -1.47 -23.80
N GLY A 58 -10.48 -1.65 -23.64
CA GLY A 58 -11.28 -1.20 -22.51
C GLY A 58 -12.20 -0.02 -22.84
N VAL A 59 -12.51 0.79 -21.81
CA VAL A 59 -13.36 2.00 -21.91
C VAL A 59 -12.50 3.26 -21.97
N ILE A 60 -12.94 4.29 -22.69
CA ILE A 60 -12.38 5.65 -22.70
C ILE A 60 -13.52 6.61 -22.36
N VAL A 61 -13.27 7.57 -21.47
CA VAL A 61 -14.27 8.54 -21.00
C VAL A 61 -13.82 9.93 -21.38
N LEU A 62 -14.64 10.62 -22.15
CA LEU A 62 -14.38 11.96 -22.67
C LEU A 62 -15.46 12.94 -22.22
N HIS A 63 -15.03 14.13 -21.81
CA HIS A 63 -15.88 15.27 -21.57
C HIS A 63 -15.76 16.26 -22.76
N LYS A 64 -16.89 16.72 -23.31
CA LYS A 64 -16.94 17.74 -24.37
C LYS A 64 -17.67 18.99 -23.88
N ASP A 65 -16.96 20.11 -23.79
CA ASP A 65 -17.56 21.42 -23.47
C ASP A 65 -18.60 21.84 -24.54
N GLU A 66 -19.73 22.44 -24.13
CA GLU A 66 -20.68 23.05 -25.09
C GLU A 66 -19.95 24.12 -25.93
N GLY A 67 -19.93 23.95 -27.26
CA GLY A 67 -19.37 24.94 -28.20
C GLY A 67 -17.87 24.85 -28.50
N LYS A 68 -17.11 23.91 -27.92
CA LYS A 68 -15.73 23.59 -28.36
C LYS A 68 -15.72 22.34 -29.24
N ASP A 69 -14.62 22.11 -29.97
CA ASP A 69 -14.36 20.83 -30.67
C ASP A 69 -13.31 19.94 -29.99
N GLU A 70 -12.82 20.37 -28.83
CA GLU A 70 -11.90 19.62 -27.98
C GLU A 70 -12.62 18.56 -27.13
N TYR A 71 -11.95 17.44 -26.90
CA TYR A 71 -12.46 16.31 -26.12
C TYR A 71 -11.50 16.04 -24.95
N ASN A 72 -11.89 16.54 -23.77
CA ASN A 72 -11.12 16.41 -22.54
C ASN A 72 -11.10 14.96 -22.08
N ILE A 73 -9.91 14.36 -21.96
CA ILE A 73 -9.74 13.00 -21.46
C ILE A 73 -10.03 12.97 -19.95
N VAL A 74 -11.04 12.19 -19.55
CA VAL A 74 -11.38 11.91 -18.14
C VAL A 74 -10.84 10.53 -17.72
N ASP A 75 -10.98 9.51 -18.59
CA ASP A 75 -10.28 8.23 -18.48
C ASP A 75 -9.58 7.89 -19.79
N GLY A 76 -8.43 7.22 -19.67
CA GLY A 76 -7.66 6.70 -20.80
C GLY A 76 -6.32 7.36 -21.00
N GLN A 77 -6.02 8.48 -20.33
CA GLN A 77 -4.81 9.30 -20.50
C GLN A 77 -3.52 8.45 -20.59
N GLN A 78 -3.31 7.53 -19.66
CA GLN A 78 -2.13 6.65 -19.63
C GLN A 78 -2.10 5.68 -20.84
N ARG A 79 -3.25 5.12 -21.22
CA ARG A 79 -3.40 4.18 -22.34
C ARG A 79 -3.26 4.88 -23.69
N LEU A 80 -3.93 6.01 -23.89
CA LEU A 80 -3.88 6.83 -25.11
C LEU A 80 -2.48 7.39 -25.35
N THR A 81 -1.82 7.93 -24.32
CA THR A 81 -0.43 8.41 -24.43
C THR A 81 0.51 7.27 -24.85
N SER A 82 0.38 6.09 -24.23
CA SER A 82 1.22 4.93 -24.52
C SER A 82 0.99 4.35 -25.92
N LEU A 83 -0.26 4.30 -26.38
CA LEU A 83 -0.61 3.91 -27.75
C LEU A 83 -0.10 4.93 -28.78
N PHE A 84 -0.20 6.22 -28.48
CA PHE A 84 0.35 7.27 -29.34
C PHE A 84 1.87 7.12 -29.48
N LEU A 85 2.60 6.90 -28.38
CA LEU A 85 4.05 6.66 -28.42
C LEU A 85 4.42 5.44 -29.26
N LEU A 86 3.70 4.32 -29.12
CA LEU A 86 3.91 3.11 -29.93
C LEU A 86 3.67 3.38 -31.42
N LEU A 87 2.55 4.03 -31.77
CA LEU A 87 2.19 4.34 -33.15
C LEU A 87 3.12 5.38 -33.78
N TYR A 88 3.62 6.35 -33.00
CA TYR A 88 4.62 7.31 -33.42
C TYR A 88 5.94 6.62 -33.78
N VAL A 89 6.42 5.68 -32.96
CA VAL A 89 7.63 4.88 -33.25
C VAL A 89 7.42 3.96 -34.47
N LEU A 90 6.28 3.25 -34.55
CA LEU A 90 5.90 2.42 -35.71
C LEU A 90 5.73 3.25 -37.00
N ASN A 91 5.52 4.56 -36.89
CA ASN A 91 5.42 5.49 -38.01
C ASN A 91 6.69 6.32 -38.17
N ASN A 92 7.87 5.70 -38.00
CA ASN A 92 9.20 6.29 -38.19
C ASN A 92 9.51 7.56 -37.35
N ASN A 93 8.78 7.78 -36.25
CA ASN A 93 8.80 9.00 -35.43
C ASN A 93 8.19 10.23 -36.16
N GLU A 94 7.22 9.98 -37.04
CA GLU A 94 6.33 11.00 -37.63
C GLU A 94 4.90 10.83 -37.07
N ASN A 95 4.15 11.93 -36.97
CA ASN A 95 2.79 11.92 -36.43
C ASN A 95 1.82 11.16 -37.37
N PRO A 96 1.26 10.01 -36.95
CA PRO A 96 0.48 9.15 -37.85
C PRO A 96 -0.95 9.65 -38.15
N PHE A 97 -1.38 10.80 -37.59
CA PHE A 97 -2.76 11.31 -37.77
C PHE A 97 -2.83 12.79 -38.25
N GLY A 98 -1.72 13.43 -38.60
CA GLY A 98 -1.69 14.85 -39.00
C GLY A 98 -1.76 15.83 -37.82
N GLU A 99 -2.02 17.12 -38.09
CA GLU A 99 -2.06 18.20 -37.09
C GLU A 99 -3.30 19.09 -37.25
N PRO A 100 -3.83 19.72 -36.18
CA PRO A 100 -3.37 19.64 -34.79
C PRO A 100 -3.82 18.36 -34.09
N ASN A 101 -2.89 17.62 -33.48
CA ASN A 101 -3.15 16.33 -32.85
C ASN A 101 -2.48 16.21 -31.46
N PHE A 102 -2.61 15.04 -30.84
CA PHE A 102 -2.11 14.61 -29.53
C PHE A 102 -0.68 15.08 -29.18
N LEU A 103 0.18 15.32 -30.17
CA LEU A 103 1.50 15.96 -30.00
C LEU A 103 1.48 17.34 -29.33
N HIS A 104 0.36 18.06 -29.40
CA HIS A 104 0.18 19.37 -28.78
C HIS A 104 -0.13 19.31 -27.27
N ASN A 105 -0.48 18.13 -26.73
CA ASN A 105 -0.76 17.98 -25.30
C ASN A 105 0.46 18.34 -24.44
N LYS A 106 0.23 19.16 -23.40
CA LYS A 106 1.22 19.57 -22.40
C LYS A 106 1.34 18.50 -21.31
N PHE A 107 2.54 18.31 -20.78
CA PHE A 107 2.77 17.48 -19.60
C PHE A 107 3.46 18.28 -18.49
N ASN A 108 2.65 18.79 -17.56
CA ASN A 108 3.04 19.77 -16.55
C ASN A 108 3.82 19.18 -15.34
N HIS A 109 4.09 17.87 -15.34
CA HIS A 109 4.73 17.18 -14.21
C HIS A 109 6.03 16.48 -14.64
N SER A 110 7.09 16.66 -13.86
CA SER A 110 8.43 16.19 -14.23
C SER A 110 8.52 14.66 -14.41
N GLN A 111 7.85 13.88 -13.55
CA GLN A 111 7.74 12.42 -13.70
C GLN A 111 7.07 12.02 -15.02
N SER A 112 6.10 12.79 -15.52
CA SER A 112 5.48 12.52 -16.82
C SER A 112 6.51 12.62 -17.94
N VAL A 113 7.30 13.70 -17.94
CA VAL A 113 8.37 13.94 -18.92
C VAL A 113 9.45 12.86 -18.85
N GLU A 114 9.80 12.41 -17.64
CA GLU A 114 10.79 11.34 -17.42
C GLU A 114 10.28 9.97 -17.90
N HIS A 115 9.09 9.53 -17.46
CA HIS A 115 8.48 8.28 -17.89
C HIS A 115 8.20 8.25 -19.41
N ILE A 116 7.71 9.34 -20.01
CA ILE A 116 7.48 9.42 -21.47
C ILE A 116 8.80 9.19 -22.23
N LYS A 117 9.92 9.80 -21.79
CA LYS A 117 11.23 9.59 -22.42
C LYS A 117 11.75 8.17 -22.26
N GLN A 118 11.66 7.61 -21.05
CA GLN A 118 12.06 6.21 -20.78
C GLN A 118 11.27 5.23 -21.65
N ASN A 119 9.95 5.45 -21.78
CA ASN A 119 9.06 4.61 -22.57
C ASN A 119 9.26 4.76 -24.08
N TYR A 120 9.52 5.97 -24.57
CA TYR A 120 9.80 6.24 -25.98
C TYR A 120 11.10 5.56 -26.44
N GLU A 121 12.19 5.70 -25.68
CA GLU A 121 13.45 5.01 -26.00
C GLU A 121 13.32 3.48 -25.87
N TYR A 122 12.58 2.98 -24.87
CA TYR A 122 12.25 1.57 -24.78
C TYR A 122 11.46 1.05 -26.00
N LEU A 123 10.45 1.80 -26.46
CA LEU A 123 9.64 1.44 -27.63
C LEU A 123 10.48 1.42 -28.92
N LYS A 124 11.41 2.36 -29.09
CA LYS A 124 12.33 2.39 -30.23
C LYS A 124 13.21 1.14 -30.30
N SER A 125 13.76 0.68 -29.17
CA SER A 125 14.46 -0.60 -29.11
C SER A 125 13.51 -1.77 -29.39
N TYR A 126 12.38 -1.83 -28.68
CA TYR A 126 11.44 -2.95 -28.74
C TYR A 126 10.87 -3.20 -30.15
N VAL A 127 10.49 -2.13 -30.87
CA VAL A 127 9.94 -2.24 -32.24
C VAL A 127 10.99 -2.83 -33.20
N VAL A 128 12.26 -2.47 -33.04
CA VAL A 128 13.38 -3.02 -33.84
C VAL A 128 13.69 -4.47 -33.42
N ASP A 129 13.85 -4.73 -32.13
CA ASP A 129 14.22 -6.05 -31.59
C ASP A 129 13.19 -7.15 -31.93
N PHE A 130 11.91 -6.79 -32.01
CA PHE A 130 10.81 -7.71 -32.34
C PHE A 130 10.34 -7.63 -33.81
N GLY A 131 10.97 -6.80 -34.64
CA GLY A 131 10.67 -6.70 -36.08
C GLY A 131 9.23 -6.23 -36.38
N LEU A 132 8.70 -5.30 -35.60
CA LEU A 132 7.31 -4.84 -35.73
C LEU A 132 7.19 -3.78 -36.84
N GLY A 133 6.50 -4.12 -37.93
CA GLY A 133 6.29 -3.24 -39.10
C GLY A 133 4.84 -2.81 -39.31
N ASP A 134 4.52 -2.32 -40.52
CA ASP A 134 3.22 -1.74 -40.86
C ASP A 134 2.03 -2.70 -40.66
N ASP A 135 2.17 -4.03 -40.88
CA ASP A 135 1.12 -5.02 -40.58
C ASP A 135 0.60 -4.91 -39.12
N PHE A 136 1.51 -4.64 -38.17
CA PHE A 136 1.18 -4.47 -36.76
C PHE A 136 0.58 -3.09 -36.47
N LYS A 137 1.06 -2.05 -37.16
CA LYS A 137 0.51 -0.68 -37.12
C LYS A 137 -0.94 -0.66 -37.62
N ASP A 138 -1.21 -1.28 -38.76
CA ASP A 138 -2.54 -1.38 -39.36
C ASP A 138 -3.48 -2.25 -38.51
N PHE A 139 -2.97 -3.30 -37.86
CA PHE A 139 -3.74 -4.03 -36.86
C PHE A 139 -4.15 -3.13 -35.68
N ILE A 140 -3.23 -2.33 -35.13
CA ILE A 140 -3.58 -1.37 -34.07
C ILE A 140 -4.63 -0.36 -34.56
N LEU A 141 -4.41 0.26 -35.72
CA LEU A 141 -5.28 1.31 -36.25
C LEU A 141 -6.68 0.81 -36.59
N GLY A 142 -6.78 -0.36 -37.23
CA GLY A 142 -8.02 -0.91 -37.78
C GLY A 142 -8.71 -2.00 -36.96
N LYS A 143 -8.01 -2.67 -36.04
CA LYS A 143 -8.53 -3.83 -35.27
C LYS A 143 -8.49 -3.64 -33.75
N CYS A 144 -7.61 -2.81 -33.19
CA CYS A 144 -7.74 -2.40 -31.80
C CYS A 144 -8.88 -1.38 -31.63
N THR A 145 -9.62 -1.49 -30.53
CA THR A 145 -10.82 -0.70 -30.27
C THR A 145 -10.94 -0.27 -28.80
N PHE A 146 -11.71 0.80 -28.58
CA PHE A 146 -12.23 1.18 -27.28
C PHE A 146 -13.76 1.24 -27.30
N ALA A 147 -14.39 1.03 -26.14
CA ALA A 147 -15.72 1.56 -25.88
C ALA A 147 -15.57 3.03 -25.45
N THR A 148 -16.02 3.97 -26.26
CA THR A 148 -15.89 5.41 -26.01
C THR A 148 -17.21 5.97 -25.50
N VAL A 149 -17.16 6.64 -24.35
CA VAL A 149 -18.28 7.35 -23.73
C VAL A 149 -17.98 8.84 -23.77
N ILE A 150 -18.86 9.61 -24.41
CA ILE A 150 -18.76 11.07 -24.55
C ILE A 150 -19.92 11.71 -23.79
N LEU A 151 -19.58 12.56 -22.81
CA LEU A 151 -20.50 13.28 -21.93
C LEU A 151 -20.27 14.79 -22.08
N THR A 152 -21.33 15.58 -21.94
CA THR A 152 -21.27 17.06 -21.98
C THR A 152 -21.22 17.70 -20.60
N ASP A 153 -21.48 16.93 -19.55
CA ASP A 153 -21.33 17.34 -18.17
C ASP A 153 -20.07 16.70 -17.56
N ILE A 154 -19.36 17.48 -16.73
CA ILE A 154 -18.07 17.08 -16.15
C ILE A 154 -18.23 16.29 -14.85
N ASP A 155 -19.27 16.56 -14.06
CA ASP A 155 -19.56 15.82 -12.83
C ASP A 155 -20.17 14.45 -13.15
N GLU A 156 -21.02 14.33 -14.18
CA GLU A 156 -21.43 13.03 -14.73
C GLU A 156 -20.22 12.25 -15.26
N ALA A 157 -19.24 12.91 -15.91
CA ALA A 157 -18.05 12.25 -16.41
C ALA A 157 -17.10 11.79 -15.29
N PHE A 158 -16.93 12.58 -14.22
CA PHE A 158 -16.20 12.15 -13.03
C PHE A 158 -16.94 11.05 -12.26
N GLN A 159 -18.28 11.10 -12.15
CA GLN A 159 -19.07 10.00 -11.58
C GLN A 159 -18.90 8.72 -12.40
N TYR A 160 -18.97 8.82 -13.73
CA TYR A 160 -18.73 7.70 -14.64
C TYR A 160 -17.36 7.07 -14.37
N PHE A 161 -16.31 7.87 -14.42
CA PHE A 161 -14.93 7.43 -14.19
C PHE A 161 -14.71 6.84 -12.80
N ASN A 162 -15.27 7.45 -11.74
CA ASN A 162 -15.21 6.90 -10.39
C ASN A 162 -15.84 5.51 -10.34
N SER A 163 -17.04 5.31 -10.91
CA SER A 163 -17.72 4.00 -10.94
C SER A 163 -16.99 2.90 -11.74
N GLN A 164 -16.08 3.28 -12.66
CA GLN A 164 -15.22 2.33 -13.39
C GLN A 164 -13.97 1.93 -12.59
N ASN A 165 -13.54 2.76 -11.64
CA ASN A 165 -12.42 2.50 -10.75
C ASN A 165 -12.86 1.79 -9.45
N SER A 166 -14.03 2.13 -8.92
CA SER A 166 -14.68 1.44 -7.79
C SER A 166 -15.43 0.18 -8.28
N ARG A 167 -14.67 -0.82 -8.72
CA ARG A 167 -15.14 -2.08 -9.33
C ARG A 167 -15.88 -3.05 -8.36
N GLY A 168 -16.49 -2.50 -7.32
CA GLY A 168 -17.00 -3.25 -6.17
C GLY A 168 -15.90 -3.94 -5.37
N LYS A 169 -16.29 -4.93 -4.57
CA LYS A 169 -15.40 -5.82 -3.81
C LYS A 169 -14.35 -6.46 -4.75
N SER A 170 -13.06 -6.26 -4.49
CA SER A 170 -11.96 -6.83 -5.29
C SER A 170 -12.12 -8.34 -5.49
N LEU A 171 -11.68 -8.85 -6.64
CA LEU A 171 -11.44 -10.28 -6.83
C LEU A 171 -10.24 -10.73 -5.98
N GLU A 172 -10.26 -11.97 -5.51
CA GLU A 172 -9.10 -12.64 -4.92
C GLU A 172 -8.31 -13.37 -6.02
N ALA A 173 -7.01 -13.62 -5.79
CA ALA A 173 -6.15 -14.21 -6.82
C ALA A 173 -6.60 -15.62 -7.27
N TYR A 174 -7.31 -16.36 -6.42
CA TYR A 174 -7.91 -17.65 -6.76
C TYR A 174 -9.17 -17.54 -7.64
N ASP A 175 -9.88 -16.40 -7.66
CA ASP A 175 -11.00 -16.16 -8.58
C ASP A 175 -10.49 -16.12 -10.04
N LEU A 176 -9.35 -15.44 -10.25
CA LEU A 176 -8.69 -15.33 -11.55
C LEU A 176 -8.18 -16.71 -12.03
N LEU A 177 -7.54 -17.48 -11.14
CA LEU A 177 -7.06 -18.83 -11.46
C LEU A 177 -8.20 -19.79 -11.80
N LYS A 178 -9.28 -19.80 -11.00
CA LYS A 178 -10.50 -20.57 -11.29
C LYS A 178 -10.97 -20.28 -12.71
N ALA A 179 -11.06 -19.00 -13.06
CA ALA A 179 -11.52 -18.58 -14.37
C ALA A 179 -10.57 -19.01 -15.51
N TYR A 180 -9.26 -18.90 -15.31
CA TYR A 180 -8.26 -19.34 -16.28
C TYR A 180 -8.37 -20.84 -16.57
N HIS A 181 -8.27 -21.69 -15.54
CA HIS A 181 -8.18 -23.12 -15.74
C HIS A 181 -9.52 -23.75 -16.17
N LEU A 182 -10.69 -23.21 -15.82
CA LEU A 182 -11.99 -23.71 -16.32
C LEU A 182 -12.10 -23.70 -17.84
N ARG A 183 -11.43 -22.77 -18.52
CA ARG A 183 -11.44 -22.67 -19.99
C ARG A 183 -10.30 -23.45 -20.65
N GLU A 184 -9.53 -24.18 -19.86
CA GLU A 184 -8.71 -25.32 -20.30
C GLU A 184 -9.34 -26.67 -19.83
N MET A 185 -10.37 -26.66 -18.95
CA MET A 185 -11.36 -27.76 -18.76
C MET A 185 -12.45 -27.79 -19.85
N VAL A 186 -12.21 -27.06 -20.93
CA VAL A 186 -12.89 -27.16 -22.21
C VAL A 186 -13.16 -28.65 -22.53
N GLY A 187 -14.34 -28.97 -23.07
CA GLY A 187 -14.81 -30.32 -23.47
C GLY A 187 -14.80 -31.48 -22.46
N VAL A 188 -14.51 -31.23 -21.18
CA VAL A 188 -14.97 -32.08 -20.08
C VAL A 188 -16.51 -32.13 -20.12
N ASP A 189 -17.14 -33.22 -19.66
CA ASP A 189 -18.60 -33.27 -19.60
C ASP A 189 -19.16 -32.24 -18.61
N LYS A 190 -20.30 -31.63 -18.95
CA LYS A 190 -20.91 -30.55 -18.13
C LYS A 190 -21.12 -30.95 -16.65
N PRO A 191 -21.58 -32.18 -16.32
CA PRO A 191 -21.69 -32.62 -14.92
C PRO A 191 -20.36 -32.59 -14.13
N ALA A 192 -19.25 -33.04 -14.73
CA ALA A 192 -17.95 -32.98 -14.06
C ALA A 192 -17.42 -31.53 -13.92
N ILE A 193 -17.65 -30.67 -14.92
CA ILE A 193 -17.35 -29.22 -14.82
C ILE A 193 -18.15 -28.57 -13.68
N GLN A 194 -19.45 -28.87 -13.57
CA GLN A 194 -20.30 -28.40 -12.47
C GLN A 194 -19.77 -28.87 -11.11
N SER A 195 -19.53 -30.18 -10.95
CA SER A 195 -19.02 -30.76 -9.70
C SER A 195 -17.70 -30.11 -9.26
N THR A 196 -16.80 -29.84 -10.21
CA THR A 196 -15.53 -29.15 -9.95
C THR A 196 -15.74 -27.75 -9.37
N VAL A 197 -16.69 -26.98 -9.93
CA VAL A 197 -16.96 -25.61 -9.45
C VAL A 197 -17.76 -25.59 -8.15
N GLU A 198 -18.72 -26.48 -7.94
CA GLU A 198 -19.37 -26.60 -6.64
C GLU A 198 -18.36 -26.92 -5.52
N GLN A 199 -17.41 -27.82 -5.78
CA GLN A 199 -16.32 -28.11 -4.86
C GLN A 199 -15.39 -26.91 -4.63
N TRP A 200 -15.13 -26.11 -5.68
CA TRP A 200 -14.31 -24.90 -5.60
C TRP A 200 -14.97 -23.77 -4.82
N GLU A 201 -16.26 -23.48 -5.04
CA GLU A 201 -16.99 -22.47 -4.26
C GLU A 201 -17.11 -22.88 -2.78
N ARG A 202 -17.43 -24.16 -2.50
CA ARG A 202 -17.38 -24.72 -1.14
C ARG A 202 -15.99 -24.57 -0.50
N ALA A 203 -14.92 -24.60 -1.28
CA ALA A 203 -13.55 -24.43 -0.80
C ALA A 203 -13.17 -23.00 -0.42
N ILE A 204 -13.98 -21.98 -0.73
CA ILE A 204 -13.69 -20.59 -0.35
C ILE A 204 -13.87 -20.38 1.16
N THR A 205 -14.98 -20.86 1.71
CA THR A 205 -15.37 -20.68 3.12
C THR A 205 -15.00 -21.84 4.04
N HIS A 206 -14.60 -22.99 3.48
CA HIS A 206 -14.13 -24.16 4.24
C HIS A 206 -12.88 -23.83 5.11
N PRO A 207 -12.70 -24.44 6.30
CA PRO A 207 -11.50 -24.24 7.13
C PRO A 207 -10.18 -24.48 6.38
N ILE A 208 -10.11 -25.57 5.59
CA ILE A 208 -9.09 -25.73 4.53
C ILE A 208 -9.52 -24.90 3.32
N SER A 209 -9.30 -23.59 3.42
CA SER A 209 -9.70 -22.60 2.41
C SER A 209 -8.76 -22.59 1.20
N LEU A 210 -9.26 -22.12 0.06
CA LEU A 210 -8.42 -21.82 -1.12
C LEU A 210 -7.29 -20.86 -0.78
N LYS A 211 -7.55 -19.84 0.07
CA LYS A 211 -6.55 -18.86 0.51
C LYS A 211 -5.39 -19.52 1.26
N LEU A 212 -5.69 -20.46 2.16
CA LEU A 212 -4.68 -21.21 2.91
C LEU A 212 -3.80 -22.08 1.98
N ILE A 213 -4.40 -22.81 1.05
CA ILE A 213 -3.65 -23.72 0.18
C ILE A 213 -2.91 -22.97 -0.94
N ILE A 214 -3.57 -22.05 -1.65
CA ILE A 214 -2.99 -21.34 -2.79
C ILE A 214 -2.05 -20.23 -2.31
N ASN A 215 -2.56 -19.25 -1.56
CA ASN A 215 -1.81 -18.04 -1.20
C ASN A 215 -0.76 -18.34 -0.12
N ASP A 216 -1.17 -19.00 0.97
CA ASP A 216 -0.31 -19.14 2.15
C ASP A 216 0.71 -20.28 2.07
N ILE A 217 0.45 -21.32 1.26
CA ILE A 217 1.28 -22.53 1.16
C ILE A 217 1.93 -22.69 -0.23
N LEU A 218 1.15 -22.98 -1.29
CA LEU A 218 1.69 -23.38 -2.59
C LEU A 218 2.41 -22.22 -3.31
N TYR A 219 1.86 -21.00 -3.24
CA TYR A 219 2.50 -19.81 -3.82
C TYR A 219 3.87 -19.55 -3.17
N ARG A 220 3.92 -19.56 -1.84
CA ARG A 220 5.18 -19.35 -1.08
C ARG A 220 6.21 -20.41 -1.40
N HIS A 221 5.79 -21.67 -1.40
CA HIS A 221 6.66 -22.77 -1.79
C HIS A 221 7.28 -22.56 -3.18
N ARG A 222 6.48 -22.11 -4.16
CA ARG A 222 6.90 -21.91 -5.56
C ARG A 222 7.77 -20.66 -5.79
N GLU A 223 7.50 -19.52 -5.17
CA GLU A 223 8.39 -18.34 -5.31
C GLU A 223 9.67 -18.46 -4.45
N TRP A 224 9.62 -19.06 -3.25
CA TRP A 224 10.85 -19.51 -2.57
C TRP A 224 11.58 -20.58 -3.39
N GLY A 225 10.83 -21.36 -4.16
CA GLY A 225 11.30 -22.24 -5.23
C GLY A 225 12.23 -21.53 -6.23
N ARG A 226 11.94 -20.25 -6.51
CA ARG A 226 12.63 -19.36 -7.46
C ARG A 226 13.48 -18.28 -6.77
N PHE A 227 13.68 -18.38 -5.46
CA PHE A 227 14.42 -17.42 -4.62
C PHE A 227 13.87 -15.99 -4.63
N ARG A 228 12.54 -15.86 -4.57
CA ARG A 228 11.82 -14.57 -4.56
C ARG A 228 10.96 -14.42 -3.31
N SER A 229 10.66 -13.17 -2.94
CA SER A 229 9.82 -12.86 -1.78
C SER A 229 8.34 -13.14 -2.05
N ALA A 230 7.66 -13.77 -1.09
CA ALA A 230 6.33 -14.33 -1.21
C ALA A 230 5.37 -13.89 -0.09
N GLU A 231 5.55 -12.68 0.47
CA GLU A 231 4.71 -12.16 1.57
C GLU A 231 3.24 -12.02 1.14
N TYR A 232 3.00 -11.49 -0.07
CA TYR A 232 1.68 -11.22 -0.63
C TYR A 232 1.49 -11.90 -1.99
N PHE A 233 0.37 -12.61 -2.15
CA PHE A 233 -0.13 -13.12 -3.43
C PHE A 233 -1.31 -12.27 -3.91
N ASP A 234 -1.30 -11.88 -5.18
CA ASP A 234 -2.25 -10.94 -5.77
C ASP A 234 -2.46 -11.23 -7.28
N GLY A 235 -3.38 -10.49 -7.91
CA GLY A 235 -3.76 -10.69 -9.31
C GLY A 235 -2.65 -10.49 -10.34
N GLN A 236 -1.52 -9.86 -9.99
CA GLN A 236 -0.36 -9.69 -10.88
C GLN A 236 0.61 -10.88 -10.83
N LYS A 237 0.40 -11.83 -9.90
CA LYS A 237 1.32 -12.96 -9.64
C LYS A 237 0.75 -14.33 -10.04
N VAL A 238 -0.49 -14.38 -10.51
CA VAL A 238 -1.23 -15.63 -10.81
C VAL A 238 -0.52 -16.55 -11.81
N ASP A 239 0.33 -16.00 -12.68
CA ASP A 239 1.08 -16.75 -13.71
C ASP A 239 1.99 -17.86 -13.16
N ILE A 240 2.27 -17.89 -11.84
CA ILE A 240 2.98 -18.98 -11.16
C ILE A 240 2.22 -20.33 -11.12
N PHE A 241 0.90 -20.28 -11.27
CA PHE A 241 0.04 -21.47 -11.35
C PHE A 241 -0.42 -21.80 -12.79
N LYS A 242 -0.21 -20.89 -13.75
CA LYS A 242 -0.45 -21.19 -15.18
C LYS A 242 0.58 -22.22 -15.64
N GLY A 243 0.10 -23.30 -16.25
CA GLY A 243 0.84 -24.55 -16.42
C GLY A 243 1.21 -24.86 -17.87
N ILE A 244 1.21 -26.17 -18.18
CA ILE A 244 1.34 -26.68 -19.55
C ILE A 244 -0.06 -26.85 -20.13
N LYS A 245 -0.36 -26.11 -21.20
CA LYS A 245 -1.62 -26.21 -21.95
C LYS A 245 -1.81 -27.58 -22.56
N SER A 246 -3.05 -28.06 -22.64
CA SER A 246 -3.33 -29.46 -23.02
C SER A 246 -2.82 -29.82 -24.43
N LYS A 247 -2.92 -28.88 -25.37
CA LYS A 247 -2.42 -29.01 -26.75
C LYS A 247 -0.89 -29.23 -26.85
N ASP A 248 -0.14 -28.82 -25.83
CA ASP A 248 1.33 -28.88 -25.80
C ASP A 248 1.85 -30.11 -25.03
N LYS A 249 0.95 -31.00 -24.55
CA LYS A 249 1.27 -32.19 -23.75
C LYS A 249 2.28 -33.12 -24.44
N GLU A 250 2.04 -33.52 -25.68
CA GLU A 250 2.92 -34.44 -26.42
C GLU A 250 4.36 -33.92 -26.53
N ARG A 251 4.50 -32.61 -26.80
CA ARG A 251 5.79 -31.94 -26.97
C ARG A 251 6.61 -31.89 -25.67
N HIS A 252 5.95 -31.96 -24.51
CA HIS A 252 6.59 -31.89 -23.19
C HIS A 252 6.69 -33.25 -22.47
N ILE A 253 6.36 -34.37 -23.15
CA ILE A 253 6.47 -35.73 -22.58
C ILE A 253 7.86 -36.00 -21.99
N GLN A 254 8.95 -35.53 -22.61
CA GLN A 254 10.30 -35.72 -22.06
C GLN A 254 10.56 -34.93 -20.77
N THR A 255 9.89 -33.79 -20.56
CA THR A 255 9.95 -33.04 -19.30
C THR A 255 9.15 -33.75 -18.21
N LEU A 256 7.96 -34.26 -18.55
CA LEU A 256 7.12 -35.06 -17.65
C LEU A 256 7.82 -36.36 -17.23
N LEU A 257 8.45 -37.08 -18.15
CA LEU A 257 9.24 -38.29 -17.87
C LEU A 257 10.44 -38.07 -16.95
N ARG A 258 10.94 -36.82 -16.80
CA ARG A 258 11.96 -36.47 -15.80
C ARG A 258 11.39 -36.17 -14.41
N HIS A 259 10.10 -35.88 -14.30
CA HIS A 259 9.42 -35.57 -13.03
C HIS A 259 8.52 -36.71 -12.53
N LEU A 260 8.19 -37.70 -13.36
CA LEU A 260 7.36 -38.86 -13.00
C LEU A 260 7.98 -39.79 -11.93
N SER A 261 9.22 -39.54 -11.49
CA SER A 261 9.89 -40.30 -10.41
C SER A 261 9.30 -40.04 -9.02
N SER A 262 8.81 -38.83 -8.74
CA SER A 262 8.23 -38.42 -7.45
C SER A 262 7.32 -37.21 -7.66
N PRO A 263 6.17 -37.10 -6.97
CA PRO A 263 5.40 -35.86 -6.95
C PRO A 263 6.20 -34.72 -6.32
N ASP A 264 5.94 -33.48 -6.76
CA ASP A 264 6.53 -32.27 -6.18
C ASP A 264 5.48 -31.13 -6.17
N MET A 265 5.41 -30.38 -5.08
CA MET A 265 4.61 -29.14 -4.97
C MET A 265 4.98 -28.12 -6.07
N ASN A 266 6.21 -28.15 -6.58
CA ASN A 266 6.73 -27.34 -7.69
C ASN A 266 6.48 -27.94 -9.09
N MET A 267 5.99 -29.19 -9.20
CA MET A 267 5.83 -29.89 -10.47
C MET A 267 5.08 -29.03 -11.51
N PRO A 268 5.49 -29.02 -12.79
CA PRO A 268 4.70 -28.41 -13.86
C PRO A 268 3.32 -29.07 -13.91
N MET A 269 2.27 -28.32 -13.55
CA MET A 269 0.89 -28.79 -13.65
C MET A 269 0.35 -28.61 -15.06
N PHE A 270 -0.68 -29.36 -15.42
CA PHE A 270 -1.45 -29.09 -16.62
C PHE A 270 -2.53 -28.06 -16.35
N ASP A 271 -2.79 -27.21 -17.34
CA ASP A 271 -3.99 -26.38 -17.31
C ASP A 271 -5.24 -27.24 -17.52
N GLY A 272 -6.39 -26.75 -17.04
CA GLY A 272 -7.63 -27.49 -17.07
C GLY A 272 -7.82 -28.34 -15.82
N VAL A 273 -8.29 -29.57 -16.01
CA VAL A 273 -8.66 -30.47 -14.90
C VAL A 273 -7.47 -30.68 -13.98
N GLY A 274 -6.26 -30.84 -14.56
CA GLY A 274 -5.02 -31.06 -13.81
C GLY A 274 -4.65 -29.95 -12.82
N PHE A 275 -5.13 -28.72 -12.99
CA PHE A 275 -5.01 -27.67 -11.97
C PHE A 275 -5.99 -27.87 -10.81
N PHE A 276 -7.26 -28.18 -11.13
CA PHE A 276 -8.27 -28.43 -10.10
C PHE A 276 -7.97 -29.70 -9.33
N ASP A 277 -7.54 -30.76 -10.01
CA ASP A 277 -7.02 -31.98 -9.41
C ASP A 277 -5.78 -31.65 -8.55
N TYR A 278 -4.81 -30.88 -9.05
CA TYR A 278 -3.64 -30.47 -8.27
C TYR A 278 -4.07 -29.74 -6.97
N ILE A 279 -4.93 -28.72 -7.05
CA ILE A 279 -5.41 -28.00 -5.84
C ILE A 279 -6.25 -28.92 -4.93
N ALA A 280 -7.10 -29.78 -5.48
CA ALA A 280 -7.89 -30.75 -4.71
C ALA A 280 -7.00 -31.76 -3.98
N ASN A 281 -5.97 -32.30 -4.66
CA ASN A 281 -4.95 -33.17 -4.07
C ASN A 281 -4.21 -32.46 -2.94
N TYR A 282 -3.86 -31.18 -3.08
CA TYR A 282 -3.19 -30.44 -2.00
C TYR A 282 -4.13 -30.03 -0.84
N ARG A 283 -5.44 -29.84 -1.10
CA ARG A 283 -6.46 -29.70 -0.04
C ARG A 283 -6.69 -31.01 0.71
N GLN A 284 -6.83 -32.12 -0.01
CA GLN A 284 -6.97 -33.46 0.57
C GLN A 284 -5.71 -33.87 1.33
N LEU A 285 -4.52 -33.57 0.79
CA LEU A 285 -3.25 -33.75 1.47
C LEU A 285 -3.22 -32.95 2.77
N TYR A 286 -3.54 -31.66 2.72
CA TYR A 286 -3.59 -30.82 3.92
C TYR A 286 -4.52 -31.41 4.97
N GLY A 287 -5.74 -31.84 4.61
CA GLY A 287 -6.68 -32.45 5.56
C GLY A 287 -6.18 -33.79 6.10
N SER A 288 -5.72 -34.68 5.22
CA SER A 288 -5.14 -35.97 5.59
C SER A 288 -3.94 -35.86 6.54
N LEU A 289 -3.23 -34.73 6.51
CA LEU A 289 -2.19 -34.38 7.48
C LEU A 289 -2.77 -33.73 8.75
N PHE A 290 -3.59 -32.71 8.61
CA PHE A 290 -3.75 -31.67 9.63
C PHE A 290 -5.17 -31.51 10.20
N ASP A 291 -6.18 -32.16 9.64
CA ASP A 291 -7.51 -32.25 10.27
C ASP A 291 -7.48 -33.22 11.47
N ASP A 292 -8.48 -33.20 12.35
CA ASP A 292 -8.44 -33.96 13.61
C ASP A 292 -8.44 -35.48 13.39
N GLY A 293 -7.44 -36.16 13.97
CA GLY A 293 -7.15 -37.58 13.69
C GLY A 293 -6.34 -37.79 12.40
N GLY A 294 -6.08 -36.71 11.66
CA GLY A 294 -5.19 -36.67 10.52
C GLY A 294 -3.75 -37.04 10.89
N LEU A 295 -3.00 -37.41 9.88
CA LEU A 295 -1.77 -38.19 10.00
C LEU A 295 -0.57 -37.37 10.50
N VAL A 296 -0.77 -36.07 10.79
CA VAL A 296 0.10 -35.22 11.62
C VAL A 296 -0.62 -34.61 12.83
N ASN A 297 -1.93 -34.41 12.76
CA ASN A 297 -2.79 -34.00 13.88
C ASN A 297 -3.39 -35.21 14.63
N ASN A 298 -2.52 -35.94 15.35
CA ASN A 298 -2.89 -37.11 16.15
C ASN A 298 -1.92 -37.34 17.31
N GLU A 299 -2.32 -38.17 18.28
CA GLU A 299 -1.55 -38.48 19.49
C GLU A 299 -0.27 -39.31 19.24
N GLN A 300 -0.16 -40.02 18.10
CA GLN A 300 1.03 -40.84 17.78
C GLN A 300 2.22 -39.99 17.31
N ILE A 301 1.93 -38.78 16.82
CA ILE A 301 2.88 -37.67 16.77
C ILE A 301 2.74 -36.89 18.09
N ALA A 302 3.17 -37.49 19.19
CA ALA A 302 3.29 -36.81 20.49
C ALA A 302 4.30 -35.63 20.42
N LEU A 303 4.41 -34.80 21.45
CA LEU A 303 5.37 -33.72 21.52
C LEU A 303 6.77 -34.34 21.70
N SER A 304 7.00 -35.08 22.80
CA SER A 304 8.19 -35.90 23.06
C SER A 304 7.81 -37.37 23.27
N ASP A 305 8.79 -38.25 23.22
CA ASP A 305 8.61 -39.68 23.52
C ASP A 305 8.46 -39.96 25.04
N LYS A 306 8.11 -38.93 25.82
CA LYS A 306 7.84 -38.96 27.27
C LYS A 306 6.49 -38.34 27.67
N ASN A 307 5.85 -37.55 26.79
CA ASN A 307 4.61 -36.82 27.07
C ASN A 307 3.62 -36.99 25.92
N ASN A 308 2.42 -37.51 26.19
CA ASN A 308 1.35 -37.76 25.20
C ASN A 308 0.65 -36.49 24.67
N GLU A 309 1.27 -35.31 24.77
CA GLU A 309 0.74 -34.04 24.23
C GLU A 309 0.79 -34.07 22.68
N PRO A 310 -0.31 -33.93 21.92
CA PRO A 310 -0.25 -34.05 20.45
C PRO A 310 0.46 -32.88 19.76
N LEU A 311 1.43 -33.18 18.90
CA LEU A 311 2.38 -32.21 18.35
C LEU A 311 1.71 -31.02 17.67
N TYR A 312 0.94 -31.31 16.63
CA TYR A 312 0.33 -30.31 15.78
C TYR A 312 -0.60 -29.40 16.57
N GLN A 313 -1.40 -29.97 17.48
CA GLN A 313 -2.36 -29.25 18.31
C GLN A 313 -1.65 -28.27 19.25
N THR A 314 -0.52 -28.67 19.86
CA THR A 314 0.26 -27.77 20.70
C THR A 314 0.93 -26.64 19.90
N LEU A 315 1.40 -26.92 18.67
CA LEU A 315 1.91 -25.87 17.77
C LEU A 315 0.80 -24.89 17.34
N GLN A 316 -0.39 -25.41 17.01
CA GLN A 316 -1.56 -24.66 16.55
C GLN A 316 -2.13 -23.75 17.65
N ALA A 317 -2.26 -24.26 18.89
CA ALA A 317 -2.74 -23.48 20.03
C ALA A 317 -1.87 -22.25 20.35
N ASN A 318 -0.60 -22.25 19.91
CA ASN A 318 0.36 -21.18 20.18
C ASN A 318 0.48 -20.11 19.08
N THR A 319 -0.36 -20.14 18.02
CA THR A 319 -0.26 -19.15 16.91
C THR A 319 -0.83 -17.76 17.22
N GLY A 320 -1.23 -17.47 18.46
CA GLY A 320 -1.84 -16.19 18.85
C GLY A 320 -0.93 -14.95 18.67
N ARG A 321 0.38 -15.15 18.49
CA ARG A 321 1.33 -14.10 18.10
C ARG A 321 1.62 -14.21 16.60
N VAL A 322 1.64 -13.08 15.89
CA VAL A 322 1.88 -13.03 14.42
C VAL A 322 3.14 -13.80 13.98
N GLY A 323 4.23 -13.72 14.76
CA GLY A 323 5.46 -14.47 14.46
C GLY A 323 5.32 -15.99 14.62
N ASP A 324 4.43 -16.48 15.49
CA ASP A 324 4.16 -17.91 15.67
C ASP A 324 3.20 -18.44 14.60
N PHE A 325 2.25 -17.62 14.14
CA PHE A 325 1.49 -17.90 12.91
C PHE A 325 2.40 -18.05 11.68
N TYR A 326 3.43 -17.20 11.53
CA TYR A 326 4.42 -17.33 10.46
C TYR A 326 5.26 -18.62 10.57
N LEU A 327 5.72 -18.98 11.78
CA LEU A 327 6.44 -20.24 12.01
C LEU A 327 5.56 -21.46 11.73
N PHE A 328 4.32 -21.48 12.22
CA PHE A 328 3.37 -22.57 11.98
C PHE A 328 3.03 -22.72 10.49
N THR A 329 3.06 -21.63 9.73
CA THR A 329 2.87 -21.66 8.27
C THR A 329 4.11 -22.20 7.55
N LEU A 330 5.33 -21.81 7.96
CA LEU A 330 6.57 -22.43 7.48
C LEU A 330 6.58 -23.95 7.77
N PHE A 331 6.23 -24.35 8.99
CA PHE A 331 6.14 -25.75 9.40
C PHE A 331 5.22 -26.56 8.48
N ARG A 332 3.98 -26.09 8.25
CA ARG A 332 3.02 -26.76 7.36
C ARG A 332 3.52 -26.88 5.92
N ILE A 333 4.13 -25.83 5.37
CA ILE A 333 4.74 -25.86 4.02
C ILE A 333 5.82 -26.95 3.92
N ILE A 334 6.73 -27.03 4.89
CA ILE A 334 7.87 -27.94 4.84
C ILE A 334 7.43 -29.40 5.08
N VAL A 335 6.45 -29.63 5.96
CA VAL A 335 5.85 -30.96 6.16
C VAL A 335 5.16 -31.46 4.88
N MET A 336 4.37 -30.62 4.22
CA MET A 336 3.76 -30.97 2.94
C MET A 336 4.82 -31.24 1.86
N ALA A 337 5.88 -30.44 1.79
CA ALA A 337 6.95 -30.59 0.80
C ALA A 337 7.79 -31.86 0.98
N TYR A 338 8.03 -32.30 2.23
CA TYR A 338 8.64 -33.60 2.49
C TYR A 338 7.70 -34.73 2.06
N TYR A 339 6.46 -34.70 2.55
CA TYR A 339 5.48 -35.76 2.32
C TYR A 339 5.20 -35.96 0.84
N ASP A 340 5.04 -34.87 0.10
CA ASP A 340 4.64 -34.94 -1.29
C ASP A 340 5.63 -35.76 -2.14
N LYS A 341 6.92 -35.62 -1.77
CA LYS A 341 8.09 -36.17 -2.44
C LYS A 341 8.53 -37.54 -1.90
N PHE A 342 8.55 -37.73 -0.59
CA PHE A 342 9.07 -38.92 0.11
C PHE A 342 7.99 -39.79 0.76
N GLY A 343 6.75 -39.31 0.80
CA GLY A 343 5.61 -40.01 1.34
C GLY A 343 5.56 -40.08 2.87
N ASP A 344 5.22 -41.27 3.35
CA ASP A 344 5.25 -41.67 4.75
C ASP A 344 6.64 -42.03 5.25
N TYR A 345 7.60 -42.27 4.34
CA TYR A 345 8.90 -42.81 4.69
C TYR A 345 9.58 -41.94 5.74
N GLU A 346 9.63 -42.47 6.96
CA GLU A 346 10.10 -41.74 8.14
C GLU A 346 9.53 -40.31 8.25
N LEU A 347 8.29 -40.04 7.78
CA LEU A 347 7.59 -38.81 8.20
C LEU A 347 7.45 -38.80 9.73
N LYS A 348 7.63 -39.97 10.37
CA LYS A 348 8.00 -40.07 11.77
C LYS A 348 9.17 -39.15 12.13
N ARG A 349 10.39 -39.54 11.83
CA ARG A 349 11.58 -38.75 12.15
C ARG A 349 11.58 -37.37 11.45
N ALA A 350 10.94 -37.21 10.29
CA ALA A 350 10.92 -35.98 9.49
C ALA A 350 9.99 -34.87 10.03
N VAL A 351 8.70 -35.10 10.30
CA VAL A 351 7.77 -34.04 10.77
C VAL A 351 8.32 -33.36 12.02
N ARG A 352 8.79 -34.15 12.98
CA ARG A 352 9.29 -33.63 14.24
C ARG A 352 10.71 -33.04 14.07
N LYS A 353 11.60 -33.56 13.20
CA LYS A 353 12.83 -32.84 12.76
C LYS A 353 12.55 -31.48 12.10
N ILE A 354 11.55 -31.41 11.22
CA ILE A 354 11.09 -30.17 10.57
C ILE A 354 10.57 -29.20 11.63
N ALA A 355 9.77 -29.69 12.58
CA ALA A 355 9.29 -28.91 13.70
C ALA A 355 10.46 -28.32 14.52
N GLN A 356 11.47 -29.12 14.87
CA GLN A 356 12.68 -28.63 15.54
C GLN A 356 13.36 -27.51 14.74
N TRP A 357 13.60 -27.73 13.44
CA TRP A 357 14.33 -26.76 12.62
C TRP A 357 13.56 -25.44 12.46
N VAL A 358 12.23 -25.50 12.33
CA VAL A 358 11.36 -24.32 12.25
C VAL A 358 11.29 -23.62 13.60
N TYR A 359 10.90 -24.31 14.68
CA TYR A 359 10.70 -23.67 15.98
C TYR A 359 12.02 -23.33 16.71
N ARG A 360 13.17 -23.82 16.23
CA ARG A 360 14.48 -23.25 16.54
C ARG A 360 14.54 -21.74 16.25
N LEU A 361 13.85 -21.21 15.24
CA LEU A 361 13.75 -19.75 15.05
C LEU A 361 13.12 -19.05 16.25
N ARG A 362 12.13 -19.67 16.92
CA ARG A 362 11.52 -19.10 18.15
C ARG A 362 12.52 -19.06 19.31
N LEU A 363 13.40 -20.06 19.38
CA LEU A 363 14.50 -20.12 20.36
C LEU A 363 15.70 -19.20 20.00
N GLU A 364 15.84 -18.81 18.73
CA GLU A 364 16.91 -17.92 18.25
C GLU A 364 16.47 -16.46 18.04
N LYS A 365 15.16 -16.15 18.03
CA LYS A 365 14.61 -14.83 17.69
C LYS A 365 13.46 -14.42 18.62
N THR A 366 13.68 -13.35 19.36
CA THR A 366 12.68 -12.65 20.19
C THR A 366 11.50 -12.16 19.35
N ARG A 367 11.75 -11.63 18.16
CA ARG A 367 10.73 -11.24 17.17
C ARG A 367 10.96 -11.95 15.84
N VAL A 368 9.91 -12.56 15.30
CA VAL A 368 9.88 -13.19 13.97
C VAL A 368 8.95 -12.37 13.07
N SER A 369 9.51 -11.79 12.02
CA SER A 369 8.76 -11.16 10.90
C SER A 369 8.68 -12.13 9.71
N PHE A 370 7.88 -11.82 8.69
CA PHE A 370 7.83 -12.64 7.48
C PHE A 370 9.20 -12.70 6.78
N ALA A 371 9.88 -11.56 6.62
CA ALA A 371 11.27 -11.51 6.17
C ALA A 371 12.25 -12.31 7.05
N THR A 372 11.93 -12.62 8.31
CA THR A 372 12.74 -13.53 9.15
C THR A 372 12.59 -14.99 8.70
N ILE A 373 11.38 -15.39 8.30
CA ILE A 373 11.09 -16.71 7.71
C ILE A 373 11.84 -16.85 6.37
N GLU A 374 11.71 -15.85 5.48
CA GLU A 374 12.32 -15.89 4.15
C GLU A 374 13.85 -15.99 4.20
N ASN A 375 14.49 -15.16 5.02
CA ASN A 375 15.95 -15.18 5.22
C ASN A 375 16.46 -16.44 5.96
N TYR A 376 15.58 -17.23 6.59
CA TYR A 376 15.95 -18.51 7.20
C TYR A 376 15.76 -19.67 6.21
N GLY A 377 14.67 -19.66 5.43
CA GLY A 377 14.42 -20.63 4.36
C GLY A 377 15.41 -20.54 3.20
N MET A 378 15.74 -19.33 2.74
CA MET A 378 16.55 -19.09 1.53
C MET A 378 18.02 -18.74 1.83
N LYS A 379 18.49 -19.01 3.06
CA LYS A 379 19.70 -18.42 3.68
C LYS A 379 21.04 -18.59 2.93
N ASP A 380 21.21 -19.63 2.13
CA ASP A 380 22.54 -20.11 1.70
C ASP A 380 23.14 -19.42 0.46
N ILE A 381 22.38 -18.58 -0.25
CA ILE A 381 22.73 -18.17 -1.63
C ILE A 381 23.61 -16.91 -1.72
N SER A 382 23.82 -16.15 -0.65
CA SER A 382 24.72 -14.97 -0.66
C SER A 382 26.21 -15.30 -0.81
N ILE A 383 26.57 -16.58 -0.92
CA ILE A 383 27.95 -17.09 -1.08
C ILE A 383 28.14 -17.69 -2.48
N ALA A 384 27.16 -18.46 -2.97
CA ALA A 384 27.23 -19.26 -4.19
C ALA A 384 27.33 -18.47 -5.53
N PHE A 385 27.24 -17.14 -5.50
CA PHE A 385 27.39 -16.29 -6.68
C PHE A 385 28.77 -15.66 -6.85
N ASN A 386 29.67 -15.77 -5.87
CA ASN A 386 31.02 -15.18 -5.95
C ASN A 386 32.12 -16.22 -6.21
N ASP A 387 32.04 -17.40 -5.60
CA ASP A 387 33.04 -18.47 -5.74
C ASP A 387 32.35 -19.79 -6.12
N GLY A 388 32.90 -20.49 -7.11
CA GLY A 388 32.27 -21.64 -7.79
C GLY A 388 32.30 -22.98 -7.03
N ASP A 389 32.24 -22.95 -5.70
CA ASP A 389 32.43 -24.13 -4.84
C ASP A 389 31.10 -24.56 -4.18
N TYR A 390 30.52 -25.68 -4.65
CA TYR A 390 29.24 -26.21 -4.17
C TYR A 390 29.40 -26.93 -2.82
N GLN A 391 29.55 -26.18 -1.72
CA GLN A 391 29.68 -26.78 -0.37
C GLN A 391 28.58 -26.36 0.61
N GLN A 392 27.81 -27.38 1.06
CA GLN A 392 26.90 -27.42 2.22
C GLN A 392 25.81 -26.33 2.31
N MET A 393 24.60 -26.68 1.86
CA MET A 393 23.36 -25.99 2.26
C MET A 393 23.12 -26.12 3.78
N ASN A 394 22.88 -25.01 4.47
CA ASN A 394 22.55 -24.96 5.91
C ASN A 394 21.04 -24.82 6.17
N SER A 395 20.21 -24.70 5.12
CA SER A 395 18.74 -24.67 5.21
C SER A 395 18.12 -26.05 4.95
N LEU A 396 17.41 -26.60 5.95
CA LEU A 396 16.64 -27.85 5.81
C LEU A 396 15.59 -27.76 4.70
N TYR A 397 15.03 -26.57 4.46
CA TYR A 397 14.07 -26.34 3.38
C TYR A 397 14.70 -26.58 1.99
N ASN A 398 15.91 -26.06 1.77
CA ASN A 398 16.65 -26.30 0.52
C ASN A 398 17.06 -27.77 0.39
N VAL A 399 17.46 -28.42 1.49
CA VAL A 399 17.79 -29.85 1.50
C VAL A 399 16.57 -30.71 1.13
N ILE A 400 15.38 -30.47 1.69
CA ILE A 400 14.14 -31.19 1.31
C ILE A 400 13.83 -31.02 -0.19
N ARG A 401 14.00 -29.81 -0.72
CA ARG A 401 13.80 -29.53 -2.15
C ARG A 401 14.82 -30.25 -3.05
N CYS A 402 16.09 -30.31 -2.66
CA CYS A 402 17.16 -30.84 -3.52
C CYS A 402 17.45 -32.34 -3.34
N ALA A 403 17.19 -32.91 -2.16
CA ALA A 403 17.45 -34.31 -1.84
C ALA A 403 16.75 -35.27 -2.82
N SER A 404 17.44 -36.32 -3.25
CA SER A 404 16.84 -37.39 -4.08
C SER A 404 16.36 -38.57 -3.22
N MET A 405 16.92 -38.75 -2.03
CA MET A 405 16.55 -39.78 -1.06
C MET A 405 16.09 -39.14 0.26
N PRO A 406 15.14 -39.75 1.00
CA PRO A 406 14.67 -39.20 2.27
C PRO A 406 15.80 -39.06 3.30
N ASP A 407 16.77 -39.98 3.29
CA ASP A 407 17.86 -40.03 4.27
C ASP A 407 18.75 -38.79 4.25
N GLU A 408 18.89 -38.10 3.10
CA GLU A 408 19.60 -36.81 3.00
C GLU A 408 18.95 -35.73 3.89
N VAL A 409 17.63 -35.80 4.09
CA VAL A 409 16.87 -34.95 5.02
C VAL A 409 16.97 -35.48 6.45
N LEU A 410 16.83 -36.80 6.62
CA LEU A 410 16.81 -37.45 7.93
C LEU A 410 18.17 -37.42 8.64
N ASP A 411 19.26 -37.25 7.89
CA ASP A 411 20.63 -37.10 8.40
C ASP A 411 21.11 -35.63 8.41
N PHE A 412 20.32 -34.67 7.92
CA PHE A 412 20.64 -33.24 8.01
C PHE A 412 20.91 -32.81 9.47
N GLN A 413 22.10 -32.25 9.71
CA GLN A 413 22.57 -31.92 11.06
C GLN A 413 22.06 -30.55 11.52
N ILE A 414 20.95 -30.54 12.28
CA ILE A 414 20.49 -29.35 12.98
C ILE A 414 21.50 -29.00 14.08
N LYS A 415 22.30 -27.95 13.86
CA LYS A 415 23.23 -27.40 14.85
C LYS A 415 22.49 -27.16 16.19
N GLN A 416 22.95 -27.80 17.27
CA GLN A 416 22.36 -27.68 18.61
C GLN A 416 22.37 -26.22 19.11
N VAL A 417 21.37 -25.86 19.91
CA VAL A 417 21.22 -24.53 20.51
C VAL A 417 21.13 -24.68 22.02
N ASN A 418 22.20 -24.31 22.74
CA ASN A 418 22.26 -24.32 24.20
C ASN A 418 21.65 -23.04 24.78
N ILE A 419 20.34 -22.84 24.61
CA ILE A 419 19.60 -21.71 25.20
C ILE A 419 18.27 -22.20 25.75
N LYS A 420 18.03 -22.00 27.06
CA LYS A 420 16.72 -22.20 27.70
C LYS A 420 15.85 -20.95 27.53
N PHE A 421 14.55 -21.13 27.31
CA PHE A 421 13.56 -20.06 27.32
C PHE A 421 12.35 -20.43 28.18
N GLU A 422 12.04 -19.60 29.18
CA GLU A 422 10.95 -19.78 30.15
C GLU A 422 9.53 -19.65 29.55
N ASN A 423 9.39 -19.57 28.22
CA ASN A 423 8.14 -19.24 27.51
C ASN A 423 7.95 -20.02 26.18
N ALA A 424 8.58 -21.20 26.02
CA ALA A 424 8.53 -21.97 24.77
C ALA A 424 8.55 -23.51 24.97
N GLU A 425 8.10 -24.01 26.13
CA GLU A 425 8.22 -25.43 26.56
C GLU A 425 7.74 -26.45 25.53
N TYR A 426 6.71 -26.12 24.74
CA TYR A 426 6.20 -27.02 23.71
C TYR A 426 7.23 -27.34 22.61
N ALA A 427 8.13 -26.40 22.31
CA ALA A 427 9.09 -26.52 21.21
C ALA A 427 10.28 -27.44 21.54
N GLU A 428 10.52 -27.77 22.80
CA GLU A 428 11.62 -28.66 23.21
C GLU A 428 11.30 -30.14 22.97
N LYS A 429 10.04 -30.53 23.18
CA LYS A 429 9.63 -31.95 23.23
C LYS A 429 9.68 -32.60 21.82
N LEU A 430 9.19 -31.86 20.83
CA LEU A 430 9.14 -31.95 19.34
C LEU A 430 9.90 -33.05 18.48
N LEU A 431 10.04 -34.36 18.81
CA LEU A 431 10.98 -35.36 18.13
C LEU A 431 10.64 -36.69 17.25
N SER A 432 9.41 -37.21 16.94
CA SER A 432 8.99 -38.40 16.05
C SER A 432 7.41 -38.61 15.64
N GLY A 433 6.96 -38.88 14.36
CA GLY A 433 5.55 -38.96 13.72
C GLY A 433 4.89 -40.19 12.83
N LEU A 434 4.40 -40.06 11.53
CA LEU A 434 3.54 -41.02 10.62
C LEU A 434 3.88 -41.29 9.04
N VAL A 435 3.16 -41.53 7.84
CA VAL A 435 1.80 -41.26 7.07
C VAL A 435 1.17 -42.26 5.91
N ILE A 436 0.67 -42.17 4.57
CA ILE A 436 0.52 -41.34 3.23
C ILE A 436 -0.54 -41.77 2.05
N ASN A 437 -1.00 -40.93 1.01
CA ASN A 437 -1.21 -41.08 -0.55
C ASN A 437 -2.28 -40.19 -1.46
N LYS A 438 -2.52 -40.38 -2.85
CA LYS A 438 -3.12 -39.47 -3.99
C LYS A 438 -4.01 -40.14 -5.20
N LEU A 439 -4.44 -39.73 -6.48
CA LEU A 439 -4.36 -38.62 -7.59
C LEU A 439 -5.40 -38.74 -8.87
N GLY A 440 -5.52 -37.84 -9.95
CA GLY A 440 -6.44 -37.87 -11.22
C GLY A 440 -6.34 -36.77 -12.43
N GLU A 441 -7.06 -36.81 -13.66
CA GLU A 441 -7.22 -35.73 -14.82
C GLU A 441 -7.95 -36.00 -16.28
N LYS A 442 -8.74 -35.08 -17.01
CA LYS A 442 -8.92 -34.72 -18.57
C LYS A 442 -10.32 -34.17 -19.20
N GLN A 443 -10.60 -33.78 -20.52
CA GLN A 443 -10.50 -32.51 -21.45
C GLN A 443 -11.26 -32.61 -22.92
N LEU A 444 -11.60 -31.77 -24.01
CA LEU A 444 -11.45 -30.38 -24.75
C LEU A 444 -12.56 -29.87 -25.87
N ASN A 445 -13.20 -28.62 -25.94
CA ASN A 445 -13.86 -27.84 -27.16
C ASN A 445 -14.45 -26.30 -27.11
N ASN A 446 -14.99 -25.63 -28.22
CA ASN A 446 -15.19 -24.10 -28.56
C ASN A 446 -16.66 -23.53 -28.99
N SER A 447 -17.17 -22.33 -29.51
CA SER A 447 -16.96 -20.83 -29.97
C SER A 447 -18.36 -20.08 -30.40
N GLN A 448 -18.80 -18.83 -30.94
CA GLN A 448 -18.54 -17.41 -31.56
C GLN A 448 -19.89 -16.49 -31.65
N ASN A 449 -20.20 -15.14 -31.95
CA ASN A 449 -19.62 -13.70 -32.04
C ASN A 449 -20.48 -12.31 -32.37
N GLN A 450 -21.04 -11.39 -31.46
CA GLN A 450 -21.39 -9.88 -31.61
C GLN A 450 -21.96 -8.99 -30.38
N GLY A 451 -21.93 -7.59 -30.37
CA GLY A 451 -22.85 -6.64 -29.57
C GLY A 451 -22.38 -5.24 -28.92
N ILE A 452 -23.28 -4.30 -28.42
CA ILE A 452 -23.16 -3.16 -27.38
C ILE A 452 -24.49 -2.31 -27.15
N ALA A 453 -24.83 -1.81 -25.92
CA ALA A 453 -25.93 -0.82 -25.61
C ALA A 453 -25.79 0.06 -24.30
N ARG A 454 -26.68 1.04 -24.02
CA ARG A 454 -26.85 1.81 -22.73
C ARG A 454 -28.32 1.80 -22.29
N LEU A 455 -28.59 1.67 -20.98
CA LEU A 455 -29.93 1.44 -20.40
C LEU A 455 -30.12 2.19 -19.06
N SER A 456 -31.35 2.62 -18.76
CA SER A 456 -31.82 2.83 -17.38
C SER A 456 -32.04 1.49 -16.66
N ILE A 457 -32.18 1.51 -15.32
CA ILE A 457 -32.57 0.29 -14.59
C ILE A 457 -33.93 -0.22 -15.06
N LYS A 458 -34.88 0.69 -15.35
CA LYS A 458 -36.18 0.30 -15.91
C LYS A 458 -36.06 -0.41 -17.26
N GLU A 459 -35.34 0.17 -18.22
CA GLU A 459 -35.15 -0.44 -19.55
C GLU A 459 -34.39 -1.78 -19.48
N LEU A 460 -33.49 -1.93 -18.51
CA LEU A 460 -32.80 -3.19 -18.24
C LEU A 460 -33.75 -4.26 -17.68
N PHE A 461 -34.56 -3.91 -16.67
CA PHE A 461 -35.35 -4.89 -15.91
C PHE A 461 -36.74 -5.19 -16.52
N ASP A 462 -37.39 -4.23 -17.18
CA ASP A 462 -38.66 -4.45 -17.90
C ASP A 462 -38.46 -5.32 -19.16
N GLY A 463 -37.23 -5.39 -19.67
CA GLY A 463 -36.83 -6.22 -20.81
C GLY A 463 -37.02 -7.72 -20.58
N GLN A 464 -37.18 -8.47 -21.68
CA GLN A 464 -37.31 -9.93 -21.67
C GLN A 464 -35.94 -10.64 -21.81
N ASP A 465 -34.84 -9.91 -21.68
CA ASP A 465 -33.49 -10.44 -21.77
C ASP A 465 -33.18 -11.39 -20.60
N LYS A 466 -32.64 -12.57 -20.92
CA LYS A 466 -32.13 -13.53 -19.95
C LYS A 466 -30.63 -13.30 -19.75
N TYR A 467 -30.22 -13.12 -18.50
CA TYR A 467 -28.83 -12.97 -18.09
C TYR A 467 -28.35 -14.23 -17.37
N ILE A 468 -27.15 -14.67 -17.73
CA ILE A 468 -26.52 -15.89 -17.22
C ILE A 468 -25.19 -15.48 -16.61
N ILE A 469 -25.01 -15.67 -15.30
CA ILE A 469 -23.73 -15.49 -14.63
C ILE A 469 -22.91 -16.77 -14.86
N PRO A 470 -21.85 -16.74 -15.69
CA PRO A 470 -21.16 -17.95 -16.12
C PRO A 470 -20.36 -18.61 -15.00
N ILE A 471 -20.05 -19.87 -15.22
CA ILE A 471 -19.45 -20.73 -14.20
C ILE A 471 -18.06 -20.24 -13.73
N TYR A 472 -17.33 -19.50 -14.56
CA TYR A 472 -16.01 -18.94 -14.25
C TYR A 472 -16.02 -17.69 -13.35
N GLN A 473 -17.17 -17.01 -13.22
CA GLN A 473 -17.32 -15.95 -12.21
C GLN A 473 -17.18 -16.52 -10.80
N ARG A 474 -16.93 -15.70 -9.79
CA ARG A 474 -17.20 -16.04 -8.39
C ARG A 474 -18.68 -15.89 -8.03
N ASN A 475 -19.12 -16.49 -6.93
CA ASN A 475 -20.45 -16.28 -6.34
C ASN A 475 -20.77 -14.80 -6.02
N TYR A 476 -22.05 -14.52 -5.75
CA TYR A 476 -22.48 -13.27 -5.14
C TYR A 476 -21.83 -13.10 -3.75
N ALA A 477 -21.25 -11.93 -3.48
CA ALA A 477 -20.29 -11.72 -2.40
C ALA A 477 -20.39 -10.34 -1.72
N TRP A 478 -21.33 -9.48 -2.10
CA TRP A 478 -21.60 -8.22 -1.42
C TRP A 478 -22.25 -8.47 -0.05
N GLY A 479 -21.72 -7.84 1.00
CA GLY A 479 -22.28 -7.85 2.34
C GLY A 479 -23.23 -6.66 2.58
N GLU A 480 -23.76 -6.59 3.79
CA GLU A 480 -24.65 -5.51 4.24
C GLU A 480 -24.03 -4.12 4.02
N GLN A 481 -22.70 -4.00 4.18
CA GLN A 481 -21.96 -2.75 4.01
C GLN A 481 -21.92 -2.28 2.55
N GLU A 482 -21.60 -3.16 1.59
CA GLU A 482 -21.61 -2.79 0.17
C GLU A 482 -23.02 -2.47 -0.36
N VAL A 483 -24.04 -3.17 0.18
CA VAL A 483 -25.45 -2.93 -0.17
C VAL A 483 -25.95 -1.60 0.42
N ALA A 484 -25.64 -1.30 1.69
CA ALA A 484 -25.97 -0.03 2.32
C ALA A 484 -25.30 1.16 1.61
N GLN A 485 -24.02 1.05 1.26
CA GLN A 485 -23.31 2.11 0.53
C GLN A 485 -23.95 2.43 -0.82
N LEU A 486 -24.41 1.41 -1.58
CA LEU A 486 -25.14 1.63 -2.82
C LEU A 486 -26.45 2.40 -2.59
N ILE A 487 -27.21 2.06 -1.54
CA ILE A 487 -28.47 2.72 -1.22
C ILE A 487 -28.22 4.17 -0.79
N ASP A 488 -27.19 4.43 0.02
CA ASP A 488 -26.74 5.76 0.43
C ASP A 488 -26.33 6.63 -0.77
N ASP A 489 -25.52 6.09 -1.69
CA ASP A 489 -25.04 6.80 -2.87
C ASP A 489 -26.21 7.20 -3.80
N ILE A 490 -27.19 6.31 -3.97
CA ILE A 490 -28.43 6.60 -4.73
C ILE A 490 -29.26 7.67 -4.01
N HIS A 491 -29.35 7.68 -2.68
CA HIS A 491 -30.07 8.72 -1.95
C HIS A 491 -29.43 10.10 -2.13
N ARG A 492 -28.11 10.21 -1.94
CA ARG A 492 -27.36 11.49 -1.93
C ARG A 492 -27.28 12.21 -3.27
N HIS A 493 -27.47 11.53 -4.40
CA HIS A 493 -27.42 12.14 -5.74
C HIS A 493 -28.71 12.91 -6.05
N GLU A 494 -28.78 14.21 -5.75
CA GLU A 494 -30.04 14.97 -5.84
C GLU A 494 -30.42 15.45 -7.26
N GLN A 495 -29.47 15.55 -8.20
CA GLN A 495 -29.68 16.10 -9.54
C GLN A 495 -28.88 15.30 -10.58
N GLY A 496 -29.46 15.08 -11.76
CA GLY A 496 -28.84 14.37 -12.88
C GLY A 496 -29.28 12.92 -13.03
N LYS A 497 -28.46 12.11 -13.72
CA LYS A 497 -28.60 10.66 -13.83
C LYS A 497 -27.53 9.98 -12.98
N TYR A 498 -27.93 9.13 -12.04
CA TYR A 498 -26.96 8.38 -11.25
C TYR A 498 -26.40 7.21 -12.09
N TYR A 499 -25.12 7.27 -12.45
CA TYR A 499 -24.47 6.17 -13.14
C TYR A 499 -23.89 5.12 -12.19
N LEU A 500 -24.30 3.86 -12.37
CA LEU A 500 -23.99 2.70 -11.52
C LEU A 500 -22.83 1.83 -12.08
N GLY A 501 -22.11 2.30 -13.09
CA GLY A 501 -21.01 1.56 -13.72
C GLY A 501 -21.43 0.69 -14.91
N SER A 502 -20.47 -0.06 -15.44
CA SER A 502 -20.64 -0.93 -16.61
C SER A 502 -21.26 -2.29 -16.25
N LEU A 503 -22.08 -2.83 -17.14
CA LEU A 503 -22.48 -4.24 -17.20
C LEU A 503 -21.82 -4.83 -18.44
N THR A 504 -20.70 -5.55 -18.30
CA THR A 504 -20.05 -6.16 -19.46
C THR A 504 -20.62 -7.55 -19.68
N VAL A 505 -21.03 -7.87 -20.90
CA VAL A 505 -21.65 -9.16 -21.26
C VAL A 505 -21.07 -9.73 -22.56
N LYS A 506 -21.34 -11.00 -22.84
CA LYS A 506 -21.21 -11.63 -24.15
C LYS A 506 -22.60 -12.17 -24.53
N LYS A 507 -23.00 -12.04 -25.78
CA LYS A 507 -24.27 -12.59 -26.27
C LYS A 507 -24.10 -14.09 -26.61
N GLY A 508 -25.19 -14.83 -26.61
CA GLY A 508 -25.24 -16.23 -27.02
C GLY A 508 -26.69 -16.69 -27.23
N ASP A 509 -26.87 -17.93 -27.68
CA ASP A 509 -28.18 -18.46 -28.10
C ASP A 509 -29.25 -18.39 -26.98
N ASP A 510 -28.82 -18.57 -25.73
CA ASP A 510 -29.65 -18.61 -24.52
C ASP A 510 -29.77 -17.27 -23.77
N GLY A 511 -29.16 -16.18 -24.27
CA GLY A 511 -29.19 -14.84 -23.65
C GLY A 511 -27.81 -14.17 -23.51
N PHE A 512 -27.62 -13.40 -22.43
CA PHE A 512 -26.43 -12.61 -22.15
C PHE A 512 -25.58 -13.19 -21.00
N GLU A 513 -24.38 -13.66 -21.32
CA GLU A 513 -23.35 -14.14 -20.41
C GLU A 513 -22.65 -12.96 -19.70
N VAL A 514 -22.69 -12.89 -18.36
CA VAL A 514 -22.22 -11.72 -17.59
C VAL A 514 -20.73 -11.79 -17.23
N ILE A 515 -19.95 -10.80 -17.68
CA ILE A 515 -18.48 -10.72 -17.57
C ILE A 515 -18.05 -9.70 -16.50
N ASP A 516 -18.75 -8.58 -16.40
CA ASP A 516 -18.59 -7.56 -15.34
C ASP A 516 -19.96 -7.04 -14.90
N GLY A 517 -20.05 -6.57 -13.66
CA GLY A 517 -21.29 -6.03 -13.10
C GLY A 517 -22.20 -7.07 -12.43
N GLN A 518 -21.85 -8.37 -12.47
CA GLN A 518 -22.66 -9.46 -11.89
C GLN A 518 -23.12 -9.22 -10.45
N GLN A 519 -22.26 -8.62 -9.61
CA GLN A 519 -22.62 -8.27 -8.22
C GLN A 519 -23.68 -7.17 -8.17
N ARG A 520 -23.50 -6.08 -8.94
CA ARG A 520 -24.44 -4.95 -9.06
C ARG A 520 -25.78 -5.41 -9.64
N LEU A 521 -25.76 -6.24 -10.69
CA LEU A 521 -26.97 -6.82 -11.30
C LEU A 521 -27.76 -7.70 -10.31
N THR A 522 -27.07 -8.53 -9.53
CA THR A 522 -27.71 -9.36 -8.49
C THR A 522 -28.30 -8.49 -7.37
N THR A 523 -27.57 -7.48 -6.89
CA THR A 523 -28.10 -6.55 -5.88
C THR A 523 -29.32 -5.78 -6.38
N LEU A 524 -29.34 -5.34 -7.65
CA LEU A 524 -30.51 -4.70 -8.26
C LEU A 524 -31.73 -5.62 -8.33
N PHE A 525 -31.55 -6.89 -8.70
CA PHE A 525 -32.61 -7.90 -8.70
C PHE A 525 -33.21 -8.09 -7.30
N LEU A 526 -32.37 -8.19 -6.27
CA LEU A 526 -32.80 -8.30 -4.88
C LEU A 526 -33.51 -7.03 -4.39
N LEU A 527 -32.97 -5.84 -4.71
CA LEU A 527 -33.60 -4.56 -4.36
C LEU A 527 -34.99 -4.42 -4.99
N LEU A 528 -35.13 -4.65 -6.30
CA LEU A 528 -36.42 -4.53 -6.99
C LEU A 528 -37.44 -5.56 -6.50
N SER A 529 -37.01 -6.78 -6.16
CA SER A 529 -37.89 -7.80 -5.57
C SER A 529 -38.37 -7.41 -4.17
N VAL A 530 -37.49 -6.85 -3.31
CA VAL A 530 -37.86 -6.38 -1.97
C VAL A 530 -38.67 -5.06 -2.00
N LEU A 531 -38.52 -4.27 -3.07
CA LEU A 531 -39.34 -3.09 -3.36
C LEU A 531 -40.68 -3.44 -4.06
N GLU A 532 -41.00 -4.74 -4.21
CA GLU A 532 -42.25 -5.25 -4.80
C GLU A 532 -42.49 -4.77 -6.25
N TYR A 533 -41.41 -4.52 -7.00
CA TYR A 533 -41.46 -4.14 -8.42
C TYR A 533 -41.51 -5.37 -9.33
N SER A 534 -42.52 -5.46 -10.19
CA SER A 534 -42.66 -6.55 -11.17
C SER A 534 -41.80 -6.30 -12.42
N PHE A 535 -40.85 -7.20 -12.72
CA PHE A 535 -39.90 -7.05 -13.82
C PHE A 535 -39.74 -8.30 -14.71
N GLY A 536 -39.44 -8.08 -16.00
CA GLY A 536 -39.27 -9.12 -17.00
C GLY A 536 -37.97 -9.93 -16.84
N LEU A 537 -36.86 -9.24 -16.60
CA LEU A 537 -35.49 -9.76 -16.64
C LEU A 537 -35.33 -11.13 -15.95
N GLY A 538 -34.77 -12.10 -16.68
CA GLY A 538 -34.34 -13.38 -16.13
C GLY A 538 -32.89 -13.30 -15.66
N LEU A 539 -32.59 -13.75 -14.45
CA LEU A 539 -31.23 -13.86 -13.94
C LEU A 539 -30.99 -15.28 -13.43
N SER A 540 -29.90 -15.91 -13.87
CA SER A 540 -29.57 -17.29 -13.54
C SER A 540 -28.06 -17.46 -13.37
N PHE A 541 -27.64 -18.45 -12.58
CA PHE A 541 -26.24 -18.79 -12.41
C PHE A 541 -25.93 -20.13 -13.10
N GLU A 542 -25.01 -20.10 -14.07
CA GLU A 542 -24.61 -21.27 -14.83
C GLU A 542 -23.98 -22.33 -13.92
N HIS A 543 -24.48 -23.57 -14.00
CA HIS A 543 -24.06 -24.72 -13.16
C HIS A 543 -24.08 -24.43 -11.64
N ARG A 544 -24.96 -23.54 -11.18
CA ARG A 544 -25.25 -23.30 -9.76
C ARG A 544 -26.77 -23.29 -9.55
N GLU A 545 -27.34 -24.50 -9.46
CA GLU A 545 -28.78 -24.66 -9.32
C GLU A 545 -29.35 -23.95 -8.08
N ASN A 546 -28.67 -24.02 -6.92
CA ASN A 546 -29.19 -23.45 -5.68
C ASN A 546 -29.37 -21.93 -5.78
N SER A 547 -28.36 -21.19 -6.22
CA SER A 547 -28.46 -19.73 -6.39
C SER A 547 -29.49 -19.32 -7.45
N SER A 548 -29.74 -20.18 -8.44
CA SER A 548 -30.81 -19.93 -9.43
C SER A 548 -32.19 -20.19 -8.82
N LYS A 549 -32.37 -21.26 -8.05
CA LYS A 549 -33.60 -21.56 -7.29
C LYS A 549 -33.91 -20.49 -6.24
N GLU A 550 -32.90 -19.96 -5.55
CA GLU A 550 -33.04 -18.85 -4.60
C GLU A 550 -33.58 -17.59 -5.30
N LEU A 551 -33.08 -17.25 -6.50
CA LEU A 551 -33.62 -16.13 -7.29
C LEU A 551 -35.03 -16.41 -7.85
N ASP A 552 -35.33 -17.65 -8.25
CA ASP A 552 -36.68 -18.04 -8.71
C ASP A 552 -37.73 -17.94 -7.59
N ILE A 553 -37.39 -18.37 -6.37
CA ILE A 553 -38.24 -18.25 -5.17
C ILE A 553 -38.51 -16.76 -4.88
N ILE A 554 -37.45 -15.95 -4.81
CA ILE A 554 -37.56 -14.50 -4.57
C ILE A 554 -38.40 -13.81 -5.66
N LYS A 555 -38.23 -14.18 -6.94
CA LYS A 555 -38.98 -13.55 -8.05
C LYS A 555 -40.47 -13.92 -8.07
N ARG A 556 -40.88 -14.98 -7.37
CA ARG A 556 -42.30 -15.36 -7.18
C ARG A 556 -42.93 -14.77 -5.92
N ASP A 557 -42.17 -13.99 -5.14
CA ASP A 557 -42.50 -13.57 -3.77
C ASP A 557 -42.85 -14.75 -2.85
N GLU A 558 -42.21 -15.90 -3.10
CA GLU A 558 -42.19 -17.05 -2.18
C GLU A 558 -41.20 -16.77 -1.03
N GLU A 559 -41.51 -17.24 0.19
CA GLU A 559 -40.64 -17.02 1.36
C GLU A 559 -39.39 -17.91 1.28
N LEU A 560 -38.21 -17.29 1.18
CA LEU A 560 -36.92 -17.96 1.17
C LEU A 560 -36.40 -18.10 2.62
N ASP A 561 -36.02 -19.32 3.03
CA ASP A 561 -35.42 -19.58 4.34
C ASP A 561 -34.09 -18.81 4.57
N TYR A 562 -33.81 -18.42 5.82
CA TYR A 562 -32.53 -17.82 6.18
C TYR A 562 -31.39 -18.84 6.15
N ASN A 563 -30.63 -18.83 5.05
CA ASN A 563 -29.40 -19.60 4.91
C ASN A 563 -28.17 -18.70 5.04
N LYS A 564 -27.48 -18.76 6.18
CA LYS A 564 -26.20 -18.06 6.44
C LYS A 564 -25.10 -18.38 5.41
N ASP A 565 -25.17 -19.55 4.77
CA ASP A 565 -24.17 -20.06 3.83
C ASP A 565 -24.52 -19.65 2.37
N SER A 566 -25.65 -18.96 2.14
CA SER A 566 -25.95 -18.25 0.89
C SER A 566 -25.97 -16.73 1.10
N GLN A 567 -25.04 -16.03 0.44
CA GLN A 567 -25.00 -14.56 0.45
C GLN A 567 -26.27 -13.94 -0.16
N ILE A 568 -26.98 -14.64 -1.05
CA ILE A 568 -28.25 -14.19 -1.63
C ILE A 568 -29.32 -14.19 -0.54
N ALA A 569 -29.48 -15.30 0.19
CA ALA A 569 -30.43 -15.39 1.29
C ALA A 569 -30.11 -14.37 2.41
N VAL A 570 -28.84 -14.21 2.79
CA VAL A 570 -28.40 -13.22 3.80
C VAL A 570 -28.81 -11.79 3.40
N ILE A 571 -28.52 -11.36 2.18
CA ILE A 571 -28.86 -9.99 1.72
C ILE A 571 -30.35 -9.80 1.51
N TYR A 572 -31.08 -10.81 1.03
CA TYR A 572 -32.54 -10.74 0.93
C TYR A 572 -33.21 -10.50 2.30
N HIS A 573 -32.76 -11.21 3.34
CA HIS A 573 -33.26 -11.02 4.70
C HIS A 573 -32.86 -9.66 5.28
N TYR A 574 -31.61 -9.21 5.07
CA TYR A 574 -31.17 -7.88 5.46
C TYR A 574 -32.07 -6.78 4.85
N LEU A 575 -32.38 -6.89 3.56
CA LEU A 575 -33.24 -5.95 2.84
C LEU A 575 -34.71 -6.01 3.30
N LYS A 576 -35.35 -7.18 3.41
CA LYS A 576 -36.74 -7.27 3.94
C LYS A 576 -36.82 -6.78 5.42
N LYS A 577 -35.77 -6.97 6.23
CA LYS A 577 -35.72 -6.58 7.66
C LYS A 577 -35.47 -5.09 7.90
N ASP A 578 -34.40 -4.53 7.34
CA ASP A 578 -33.98 -3.15 7.59
C ASP A 578 -34.26 -2.17 6.44
N GLY A 579 -34.79 -2.66 5.31
CA GLY A 579 -35.18 -1.85 4.14
C GLY A 579 -36.10 -0.66 4.48
N LYS A 580 -37.01 -0.81 5.44
CA LYS A 580 -37.88 0.29 5.93
C LYS A 580 -37.13 1.47 6.56
N LYS A 581 -35.84 1.30 6.91
CA LYS A 581 -34.93 2.39 7.31
C LYS A 581 -34.05 2.81 6.13
N LEU A 582 -33.55 1.84 5.35
CA LEU A 582 -32.61 2.09 4.24
C LEU A 582 -33.25 2.86 3.08
N PHE A 583 -34.55 2.65 2.81
CA PHE A 583 -35.28 3.27 1.69
C PHE A 583 -36.02 4.58 2.07
N VAL A 584 -35.77 5.14 3.25
CA VAL A 584 -36.52 6.27 3.82
C VAL A 584 -35.55 7.33 4.35
N HIS A 585 -35.39 8.43 3.62
CA HIS A 585 -34.48 9.54 3.92
C HIS A 585 -35.19 10.89 3.69
N ASP A 586 -34.91 11.90 4.51
CA ASP A 586 -35.45 13.27 4.40
C ASP A 586 -36.96 13.39 4.10
N ASN A 587 -37.78 12.67 4.87
CA ASN A 587 -39.24 12.59 4.73
C ASN A 587 -39.77 12.02 3.38
N LYS A 588 -38.89 11.49 2.52
CA LYS A 588 -39.26 10.76 1.29
C LYS A 588 -39.57 9.30 1.63
N ASN A 589 -40.45 8.67 0.86
CA ASN A 589 -40.94 7.32 1.12
C ASN A 589 -40.34 6.27 0.17
N GLN A 590 -40.58 4.98 0.44
CA GLN A 590 -40.05 3.85 -0.33
C GLN A 590 -40.39 3.92 -1.85
N GLN A 591 -41.52 4.49 -2.24
CA GLN A 591 -41.89 4.68 -3.66
C GLN A 591 -41.09 5.81 -4.32
N ASP A 592 -40.70 6.85 -3.57
CA ASP A 592 -39.80 7.90 -4.08
C ASP A 592 -38.41 7.31 -4.40
N PHE A 593 -37.89 6.44 -3.53
CA PHE A 593 -36.65 5.70 -3.77
C PHE A 593 -36.77 4.73 -4.97
N LEU A 594 -37.85 3.94 -5.06
CA LEU A 594 -38.08 3.04 -6.19
C LEU A 594 -38.17 3.81 -7.51
N LYS A 595 -38.89 4.93 -7.55
CA LYS A 595 -38.96 5.78 -8.75
C LYS A 595 -37.58 6.32 -9.14
N LYS A 596 -36.79 6.77 -8.16
CA LYS A 596 -35.41 7.24 -8.37
C LYS A 596 -34.53 6.13 -8.95
N LEU A 597 -34.62 4.93 -8.39
CA LEU A 597 -33.91 3.74 -8.84
C LEU A 597 -34.27 3.35 -10.29
N LEU A 598 -35.54 3.42 -10.67
CA LEU A 598 -35.99 3.05 -12.01
C LEU A 598 -35.65 4.10 -13.08
N ASP A 599 -35.98 5.37 -12.80
CA ASP A 599 -35.95 6.45 -13.79
C ASP A 599 -34.59 7.17 -13.88
N GLN A 600 -33.87 7.32 -12.75
CA GLN A 600 -32.64 8.14 -12.69
C GLN A 600 -31.35 7.32 -12.65
N VAL A 601 -31.39 6.05 -12.22
CA VAL A 601 -30.19 5.19 -12.22
C VAL A 601 -29.96 4.57 -13.61
N GLN A 602 -28.71 4.60 -14.08
CA GLN A 602 -28.32 4.10 -15.41
C GLN A 602 -27.06 3.22 -15.41
N ILE A 603 -26.96 2.37 -16.43
CA ILE A 603 -25.93 1.34 -16.59
C ILE A 603 -25.59 1.18 -18.09
N ILE A 604 -24.31 1.03 -18.46
CA ILE A 604 -23.91 0.74 -19.85
C ILE A 604 -23.74 -0.76 -20.03
N ARG A 605 -24.52 -1.37 -20.93
CA ARG A 605 -24.36 -2.77 -21.32
C ARG A 605 -23.31 -2.90 -22.42
N THR A 606 -22.05 -3.02 -22.02
CA THR A 606 -20.94 -3.31 -22.94
C THR A 606 -20.97 -4.79 -23.30
N GLU A 607 -21.65 -5.15 -24.39
CA GLU A 607 -21.51 -6.48 -24.97
C GLU A 607 -20.11 -6.57 -25.65
N ILE A 608 -19.46 -7.73 -25.61
CA ILE A 608 -18.17 -7.96 -26.27
C ILE A 608 -18.35 -8.86 -27.51
N PRO A 609 -17.46 -8.78 -28.52
CA PRO A 609 -17.45 -9.75 -29.61
C PRO A 609 -17.30 -11.15 -29.04
N GLU A 610 -18.22 -12.07 -29.31
CA GLU A 610 -18.22 -13.42 -28.73
C GLU A 610 -17.07 -14.33 -29.29
N ASN A 611 -16.26 -13.82 -30.23
CA ASN A 611 -14.93 -14.36 -30.61
C ASN A 611 -13.79 -13.90 -29.68
N THR A 612 -14.06 -13.01 -28.74
CA THR A 612 -13.09 -12.54 -27.75
C THR A 612 -12.86 -13.63 -26.72
N ASP A 613 -11.60 -13.96 -26.45
CA ASP A 613 -11.27 -14.85 -25.33
C ASP A 613 -11.68 -14.20 -23.99
N LEU A 614 -12.73 -14.77 -23.38
CA LEU A 614 -13.27 -14.38 -22.08
C LEU A 614 -12.24 -14.50 -20.94
N ASN A 615 -11.21 -15.35 -21.08
CA ASN A 615 -10.07 -15.38 -20.15
C ASN A 615 -9.34 -14.05 -20.22
N GLN A 616 -8.79 -13.78 -21.40
CA GLN A 616 -7.92 -12.65 -21.64
C GLN A 616 -8.67 -11.34 -21.39
N TYR A 617 -9.93 -11.22 -21.81
CA TYR A 617 -10.73 -10.03 -21.50
C TYR A 617 -10.94 -9.84 -19.99
N PHE A 618 -11.34 -10.88 -19.25
CA PHE A 618 -11.60 -10.78 -17.81
C PHE A 618 -10.31 -10.50 -17.00
N GLU A 619 -9.21 -11.19 -17.29
CA GLU A 619 -7.91 -10.90 -16.66
C GLU A 619 -7.42 -9.49 -17.01
N ARG A 620 -7.42 -9.11 -18.30
CA ARG A 620 -6.93 -7.80 -18.75
C ARG A 620 -7.78 -6.66 -18.21
N MET A 621 -9.10 -6.79 -18.18
CA MET A 621 -10.00 -5.80 -17.60
C MET A 621 -9.64 -5.54 -16.14
N ASN A 622 -9.53 -6.62 -15.34
CA ASN A 622 -9.24 -6.52 -13.91
C ASN A 622 -7.81 -6.02 -13.63
N ASN A 623 -6.79 -6.47 -14.37
CA ASN A 623 -5.39 -6.16 -14.09
C ASN A 623 -4.84 -4.87 -14.71
N ARG A 624 -5.49 -4.25 -15.71
CA ARG A 624 -4.96 -3.06 -16.44
C ARG A 624 -5.31 -1.69 -15.84
N GLY A 625 -5.65 -1.61 -14.56
CA GLY A 625 -6.02 -0.36 -13.88
C GLY A 625 -5.06 0.01 -12.75
N GLU A 626 -4.23 1.03 -12.97
CA GLU A 626 -3.66 1.79 -11.84
C GLU A 626 -4.77 2.74 -11.35
N GLN A 627 -5.39 2.42 -10.20
CA GLN A 627 -6.48 3.23 -9.64
C GLN A 627 -6.02 4.67 -9.32
N LEU A 628 -6.96 5.62 -9.23
CA LEU A 628 -6.65 6.92 -8.64
C LEU A 628 -6.36 6.78 -7.14
N GLU A 629 -5.38 7.53 -6.65
CA GLU A 629 -5.20 7.73 -5.22
C GLU A 629 -6.28 8.70 -4.70
N HIS A 630 -6.69 8.58 -3.43
CA HIS A 630 -7.77 9.39 -2.86
C HIS A 630 -7.58 10.92 -3.03
N HIS A 631 -6.34 11.40 -3.01
CA HIS A 631 -6.02 12.82 -3.23
C HIS A 631 -6.22 13.26 -4.69
N GLU A 632 -6.05 12.37 -5.67
CA GLU A 632 -6.27 12.66 -7.10
C GLU A 632 -7.77 12.89 -7.37
N VAL A 633 -8.64 12.12 -6.71
CA VAL A 633 -10.11 12.32 -6.74
C VAL A 633 -10.51 13.66 -6.12
N ILE A 634 -9.88 14.02 -4.99
CA ILE A 634 -10.14 15.30 -4.30
C ILE A 634 -9.69 16.48 -5.16
N LYS A 635 -8.51 16.41 -5.80
CA LYS A 635 -8.03 17.44 -6.75
C LYS A 635 -9.08 17.71 -7.84
N ALA A 636 -9.61 16.65 -8.46
CA ALA A 636 -10.64 16.76 -9.49
C ALA A 636 -11.93 17.42 -8.97
N LYS A 637 -12.48 16.94 -7.85
CA LYS A 637 -13.69 17.51 -7.21
C LYS A 637 -13.54 19.00 -6.83
N LEU A 638 -12.33 19.43 -6.44
CA LEU A 638 -12.05 20.84 -6.13
C LEU A 638 -11.89 21.69 -7.39
N MET A 639 -11.15 21.20 -8.39
CA MET A 639 -10.92 21.93 -9.66
C MET A 639 -12.21 22.13 -10.48
N GLY A 640 -13.14 21.18 -10.45
CA GLY A 640 -14.42 21.29 -11.17
C GLY A 640 -15.27 22.51 -10.78
N LYS A 641 -14.98 23.14 -9.63
CA LYS A 641 -15.70 24.32 -9.12
C LYS A 641 -14.96 25.65 -9.33
N LEU A 642 -13.80 25.65 -9.99
CA LEU A 642 -12.96 26.83 -10.23
C LEU A 642 -13.09 27.33 -11.68
N ASP A 643 -12.90 28.64 -11.91
CA ASP A 643 -12.77 29.20 -13.26
C ASP A 643 -11.47 28.73 -13.95
N GLN A 644 -11.38 28.79 -15.28
CA GLN A 644 -10.23 28.26 -16.03
C GLN A 644 -8.88 28.89 -15.61
N ALA A 645 -8.86 30.16 -15.18
CA ALA A 645 -7.64 30.84 -14.73
C ALA A 645 -7.30 30.51 -13.26
N ASP A 646 -8.31 30.23 -12.42
CA ASP A 646 -8.12 29.68 -11.08
C ASP A 646 -7.66 28.21 -11.12
N GLN A 647 -8.21 27.39 -12.04
CA GLN A 647 -7.83 25.99 -12.25
C GLN A 647 -6.33 25.84 -12.57
N ALA A 648 -5.78 26.69 -13.43
CA ALA A 648 -4.35 26.66 -13.78
C ALA A 648 -3.46 26.90 -12.54
N VAL A 649 -3.74 27.98 -11.79
CA VAL A 649 -2.99 28.33 -10.56
C VAL A 649 -3.17 27.26 -9.47
N PHE A 650 -4.38 26.75 -9.28
CA PHE A 650 -4.68 25.67 -8.33
C PHE A 650 -3.93 24.38 -8.69
N SER A 651 -3.93 23.99 -9.98
CA SER A 651 -3.22 22.79 -10.44
C SER A 651 -1.71 22.93 -10.28
N ALA A 652 -1.14 24.10 -10.59
CA ALA A 652 0.27 24.38 -10.36
C ALA A 652 0.66 24.25 -8.87
N ILE A 653 -0.13 24.86 -7.96
CA ILE A 653 0.04 24.71 -6.51
C ILE A 653 -0.04 23.24 -6.09
N TRP A 654 -1.10 22.53 -6.49
CA TRP A 654 -1.34 21.15 -6.09
C TRP A 654 -0.23 20.22 -6.55
N ASN A 655 0.15 20.30 -7.83
CA ASN A 655 1.21 19.49 -8.42
C ASN A 655 2.53 19.74 -7.68
N ALA A 656 2.91 21.02 -7.47
CA ALA A 656 4.11 21.39 -6.73
C ALA A 656 4.10 20.89 -5.27
N CYS A 657 2.94 20.85 -4.62
CA CYS A 657 2.80 20.36 -3.25
C CYS A 657 2.73 18.82 -3.14
N SER A 658 2.29 18.12 -4.19
CA SER A 658 2.15 16.66 -4.19
C SER A 658 3.46 15.88 -4.28
N ASP A 659 4.50 16.44 -4.90
CA ASP A 659 5.84 15.85 -4.90
C ASP A 659 6.53 16.12 -3.55
N MET A 660 6.41 15.17 -2.62
CA MET A 660 7.06 15.25 -1.30
C MET A 660 8.59 15.03 -1.35
N ASN A 661 9.14 14.53 -2.46
CA ASN A 661 10.57 14.22 -2.59
C ASN A 661 11.37 15.39 -3.22
N ARG A 662 10.69 16.45 -3.65
CA ARG A 662 11.26 17.73 -4.07
C ARG A 662 10.76 18.88 -3.20
N TYR A 663 11.38 20.04 -3.35
CA TYR A 663 10.86 21.28 -2.76
C TYR A 663 9.76 21.83 -3.66
N ALA A 664 8.60 22.21 -3.13
CA ALA A 664 7.50 22.75 -3.94
C ALA A 664 7.95 23.98 -4.76
N VAL A 665 8.75 24.86 -4.15
CA VAL A 665 9.41 26.02 -4.78
C VAL A 665 10.25 25.64 -6.00
N SER A 666 10.85 24.45 -6.03
CA SER A 666 11.64 23.95 -7.16
C SER A 666 10.82 23.34 -8.30
N SER A 667 9.51 23.12 -8.09
CA SER A 667 8.60 22.56 -9.10
C SER A 667 7.99 23.63 -10.03
N PHE A 668 8.01 24.91 -9.64
CA PHE A 668 7.64 26.04 -10.50
C PHE A 668 8.79 26.41 -11.45
N SER A 669 8.48 26.98 -12.61
CA SER A 669 9.47 27.44 -13.60
C SER A 669 10.39 28.56 -13.06
N SER A 670 11.43 28.92 -13.82
CA SER A 670 12.40 29.97 -13.43
C SER A 670 11.73 31.27 -13.01
N ASP A 671 10.72 31.71 -13.75
CA ASP A 671 10.18 33.06 -13.69
C ASP A 671 8.95 33.15 -12.79
N GLU A 672 8.11 32.12 -12.77
CA GLU A 672 7.14 31.90 -11.68
C GLU A 672 7.85 31.88 -10.33
N ARG A 673 8.95 31.14 -10.21
CA ARG A 673 9.69 31.00 -8.95
C ARG A 673 10.26 32.34 -8.46
N LYS A 674 10.70 33.21 -9.38
CA LYS A 674 11.11 34.60 -9.08
C LYS A 674 9.91 35.43 -8.62
N ALA A 675 8.86 35.50 -9.43
CA ALA A 675 7.68 36.33 -9.16
C ALA A 675 6.99 35.94 -7.84
N LEU A 676 6.84 34.63 -7.60
CA LEU A 676 6.20 34.08 -6.42
C LEU A 676 7.10 34.16 -5.18
N PHE A 677 8.29 33.55 -5.21
CA PHE A 677 9.05 33.28 -3.99
C PHE A 677 10.25 34.19 -3.75
N GLU A 678 10.77 34.94 -4.74
CA GLU A 678 11.98 35.74 -4.53
C GLU A 678 11.71 36.91 -3.57
N SER A 679 12.37 36.88 -2.41
CA SER A 679 12.23 37.87 -1.36
C SER A 679 13.54 37.96 -0.56
N GLY A 680 14.19 39.13 -0.55
CA GLY A 680 15.45 39.34 0.21
C GLY A 680 16.64 38.45 -0.22
N GLY A 681 16.65 37.96 -1.47
CA GLY A 681 17.68 37.05 -1.99
C GLY A 681 17.39 35.55 -1.77
N GLU A 682 16.34 35.21 -1.02
CA GLU A 682 15.90 33.82 -0.85
C GLU A 682 14.62 33.53 -1.66
N TYR A 683 14.41 32.27 -2.06
CA TYR A 683 13.13 31.82 -2.62
C TYR A 683 12.20 31.39 -1.49
N PHE A 684 11.68 32.36 -0.73
CA PHE A 684 10.80 32.13 0.39
C PHE A 684 9.81 33.29 0.60
N ARG A 685 8.53 33.08 0.25
CA ARG A 685 7.40 33.98 0.49
C ARG A 685 6.15 33.16 0.83
N LEU A 686 5.34 33.68 1.74
CA LEU A 686 4.01 33.18 2.09
C LEU A 686 2.95 34.21 1.68
N TYR A 687 1.71 33.74 1.55
CA TYR A 687 0.60 34.47 0.95
C TYR A 687 -0.63 34.55 1.87
N GLU A 688 -1.40 35.61 1.76
CA GLU A 688 -2.63 35.79 2.54
C GLU A 688 -3.86 35.23 1.80
N ASN A 689 -4.02 35.59 0.53
CA ASN A 689 -5.15 35.18 -0.32
C ASN A 689 -4.69 34.71 -1.71
N PHE A 690 -5.60 34.04 -2.43
CA PHE A 690 -5.32 33.44 -3.74
C PHE A 690 -5.06 34.50 -4.83
N GLY A 691 -5.66 35.69 -4.72
CA GLY A 691 -5.44 36.81 -5.64
C GLY A 691 -3.98 37.29 -5.64
N ASN A 692 -3.32 37.34 -4.48
CA ASN A 692 -1.90 37.67 -4.39
C ASN A 692 -1.00 36.67 -5.14
N ILE A 693 -1.44 35.41 -5.30
CA ILE A 693 -0.74 34.37 -6.09
C ILE A 693 -1.10 34.52 -7.57
N LYS A 694 -2.40 34.54 -7.91
CA LYS A 694 -2.91 34.65 -9.30
C LYS A 694 -2.31 35.86 -10.03
N ASN A 695 -2.24 37.02 -9.38
CA ASN A 695 -1.69 38.25 -9.96
C ASN A 695 -0.17 38.19 -10.25
N LYS A 696 0.54 37.18 -9.73
CA LYS A 696 1.99 36.95 -9.93
C LYS A 696 2.30 35.74 -10.82
N PHE A 697 1.28 35.05 -11.33
CA PHE A 697 1.44 33.95 -12.29
C PHE A 697 1.56 34.50 -13.73
N PRO A 698 2.51 34.02 -14.55
CA PRO A 698 2.68 34.53 -15.92
C PRO A 698 1.46 34.34 -16.81
N GLU A 699 0.67 33.26 -16.65
CA GLU A 699 -0.52 33.05 -17.49
C GLU A 699 -1.64 34.07 -17.21
N ALA A 700 -1.71 34.65 -16.01
CA ALA A 700 -2.59 35.79 -15.73
C ALA A 700 -2.06 37.12 -16.30
N GLN A 701 -0.81 37.16 -16.77
CA GLN A 701 -0.16 38.33 -17.36
C GLN A 701 0.10 38.19 -18.88
N LYS A 702 -0.22 37.05 -19.50
CA LYS A 702 -0.04 36.78 -20.95
C LYS A 702 -1.00 37.55 -21.87
N SER A 703 -1.51 38.71 -21.42
CA SER A 703 -2.08 39.76 -22.27
C SER A 703 -1.05 40.88 -22.47
N GLN A 704 -0.46 40.94 -23.67
CA GLN A 704 0.59 41.83 -24.17
C GLN A 704 2.06 41.36 -23.99
N ASN A 705 2.77 41.43 -25.13
CA ASN A 705 4.22 41.33 -25.37
C ASN A 705 4.91 39.96 -25.18
N SER A 706 5.41 39.46 -26.31
CA SER A 706 6.46 38.44 -26.39
C SER A 706 7.85 39.06 -26.17
N ASP A 707 8.84 38.25 -25.79
CA ASP A 707 10.05 38.01 -26.59
C ASP A 707 10.98 36.96 -25.92
N ASP A 708 11.99 36.50 -26.68
CA ASP A 708 12.76 35.27 -26.40
C ASP A 708 13.55 35.22 -25.08
N LYS A 709 13.36 34.12 -24.33
CA LYS A 709 14.41 33.28 -23.72
C LYS A 709 13.83 31.99 -23.13
N GLN A 710 14.55 30.87 -23.27
CA GLN A 710 14.17 29.56 -22.73
C GLN A 710 14.46 29.43 -21.21
N PRO A 711 13.48 29.01 -20.39
CA PRO A 711 13.68 28.33 -19.13
C PRO A 711 13.34 26.84 -19.25
N ASN A 712 13.97 25.98 -18.44
CA ASN A 712 13.94 24.53 -18.69
C ASN A 712 12.70 23.79 -18.13
N ASP A 713 11.71 24.49 -17.55
CA ASP A 713 10.59 23.90 -16.81
C ASP A 713 9.23 24.59 -17.08
N GLU A 714 8.96 25.05 -18.31
CA GLU A 714 7.57 25.30 -18.75
C GLU A 714 6.83 23.97 -19.07
N PRO A 715 5.48 23.95 -19.10
CA PRO A 715 4.66 22.81 -19.54
C PRO A 715 4.99 22.30 -20.95
N LYS A 716 5.86 21.28 -21.04
CA LYS A 716 6.40 20.78 -22.32
C LYS A 716 5.33 20.06 -23.12
N LYS A 717 5.18 20.42 -24.40
CA LYS A 717 4.34 19.68 -25.35
C LYS A 717 4.96 18.30 -25.60
N LEU A 718 4.15 17.31 -25.93
CA LEU A 718 4.65 15.98 -26.28
C LEU A 718 5.65 16.04 -27.46
N SER A 719 5.42 16.91 -28.45
CA SER A 719 6.38 17.18 -29.55
C SER A 719 7.71 17.81 -29.11
N GLU A 720 7.82 18.36 -27.91
CA GLU A 720 9.08 18.87 -27.34
C GLU A 720 9.78 17.80 -26.49
N ILE A 721 9.01 16.91 -25.85
CA ILE A 721 9.53 15.78 -25.08
C ILE A 721 10.18 14.74 -26.01
N LEU A 722 9.61 14.50 -27.19
CA LEU A 722 10.04 13.47 -28.14
C LEU A 722 11.13 13.93 -29.13
N LYS A 723 11.45 15.22 -29.19
CA LYS A 723 12.56 15.73 -30.03
C LYS A 723 13.88 15.04 -29.64
N PRO A 724 14.69 14.59 -30.62
CA PRO A 724 16.00 14.02 -30.36
C PRO A 724 16.89 15.09 -29.73
N SER A 725 17.01 15.03 -28.40
CA SER A 725 17.99 15.83 -27.66
C SER A 725 19.38 15.34 -28.06
N THR A 726 20.32 16.25 -28.32
CA THR A 726 21.72 15.87 -28.55
C THR A 726 22.18 14.98 -27.42
N VAL A 727 22.70 13.79 -27.75
CA VAL A 727 23.02 12.75 -26.76
C VAL A 727 24.21 13.17 -25.91
N GLN A 728 23.93 13.91 -24.84
CA GLN A 728 24.66 13.66 -23.60
C GLN A 728 24.21 12.28 -23.10
N PRO A 729 25.13 11.38 -22.68
CA PRO A 729 24.74 10.12 -22.07
C PRO A 729 23.85 10.40 -20.86
N ILE A 730 22.91 9.48 -20.57
CA ILE A 730 21.97 9.63 -19.45
C ILE A 730 22.77 9.85 -18.17
N ASN A 731 22.81 11.11 -17.74
CA ASN A 731 23.71 11.56 -16.72
C ASN A 731 23.07 11.17 -15.39
N GLU A 732 23.62 10.18 -14.68
CA GLU A 732 23.02 9.67 -13.43
C GLU A 732 22.65 10.80 -12.45
N LYS A 733 23.36 11.93 -12.52
CA LYS A 733 23.10 13.15 -11.75
C LYS A 733 21.70 13.75 -11.95
N SER A 734 21.03 13.57 -13.09
CA SER A 734 19.66 14.07 -13.30
C SER A 734 18.61 13.16 -12.65
N VAL A 735 18.77 11.84 -12.78
CA VAL A 735 17.90 10.86 -12.09
C VAL A 735 18.11 10.93 -10.57
N LYS A 736 19.36 11.06 -10.13
CA LYS A 736 19.71 11.32 -8.71
C LYS A 736 19.30 12.72 -8.23
N GLN A 737 18.79 13.60 -9.10
CA GLN A 737 18.13 14.85 -8.72
C GLN A 737 16.60 14.73 -8.66
N SER A 738 15.97 13.84 -9.45
CA SER A 738 14.52 13.67 -9.42
C SER A 738 14.02 13.02 -8.13
N GLU A 739 14.81 12.12 -7.53
CA GLU A 739 14.53 11.42 -6.27
C GLU A 739 15.43 11.87 -5.10
N ARG A 740 16.04 13.06 -5.16
CA ARG A 740 17.11 13.47 -4.23
C ARG A 740 16.73 13.38 -2.75
N PHE A 741 15.55 13.85 -2.36
CA PHE A 741 15.16 13.91 -0.95
C PHE A 741 14.11 12.86 -0.61
N THR A 742 14.24 12.23 0.55
CA THR A 742 13.15 11.41 1.12
C THR A 742 12.45 12.20 2.23
N SER A 743 11.15 12.43 2.06
CA SER A 743 10.30 13.07 3.08
C SER A 743 9.93 12.12 4.22
N ILE A 744 9.79 12.68 5.42
CA ILE A 744 9.28 11.97 6.60
C ILE A 744 7.79 11.61 6.49
N ILE A 745 7.04 12.23 5.57
CA ILE A 745 5.59 12.07 5.37
C ILE A 745 5.25 12.07 3.87
N ASP A 746 4.24 11.32 3.48
CA ASP A 746 3.68 11.31 2.12
C ASP A 746 2.58 12.37 1.94
N PHE A 747 2.14 12.57 0.70
CA PHE A 747 1.16 13.62 0.39
C PHE A 747 -0.23 13.37 1.00
N PRO A 748 -0.81 12.15 1.03
CA PRO A 748 -2.10 11.92 1.69
C PRO A 748 -2.07 12.27 3.19
N ASN A 749 -1.08 11.78 3.96
CA ASN A 749 -1.00 12.10 5.39
C ASN A 749 -0.66 13.59 5.65
N PHE A 750 0.06 14.25 4.74
CA PHE A 750 0.28 15.70 4.78
C PHE A 750 -1.00 16.50 4.46
N LEU A 751 -1.78 16.08 3.47
CA LEU A 751 -3.01 16.75 3.04
C LEU A 751 -4.09 16.72 4.14
N VAL A 752 -4.18 15.62 4.91
CA VAL A 752 -5.03 15.58 6.13
C VAL A 752 -4.60 16.66 7.13
N GLN A 753 -3.29 16.82 7.37
CA GLN A 753 -2.78 17.85 8.30
C GLN A 753 -3.11 19.26 7.81
N VAL A 754 -2.95 19.55 6.52
CA VAL A 754 -3.34 20.84 5.92
C VAL A 754 -4.84 21.10 6.07
N LEU A 755 -5.70 20.09 5.89
CA LEU A 755 -7.15 20.23 6.10
C LEU A 755 -7.50 20.58 7.55
N TYR A 756 -6.89 19.93 8.54
CA TYR A 756 -7.15 20.25 9.95
C TYR A 756 -6.64 21.65 10.36
N LEU A 757 -5.52 22.13 9.79
CA LEU A 757 -5.04 23.49 10.00
C LEU A 757 -5.95 24.54 9.34
N PHE A 758 -6.42 24.28 8.11
CA PHE A 758 -7.40 25.14 7.43
C PHE A 758 -8.73 25.21 8.20
N LEU A 759 -9.27 24.06 8.63
CA LEU A 759 -10.51 23.98 9.41
C LEU A 759 -10.38 24.62 10.79
N LYS A 760 -9.21 24.53 11.45
CA LYS A 760 -8.89 25.30 12.66
C LYS A 760 -9.02 26.79 12.39
N ASP A 761 -8.32 27.29 11.38
CA ASP A 761 -8.23 28.72 11.13
C ASP A 761 -9.57 29.31 10.67
N LYS A 762 -10.45 28.52 10.03
CA LYS A 762 -11.80 28.93 9.64
C LYS A 762 -12.87 28.75 10.74
N LYS A 763 -12.83 27.67 11.53
CA LYS A 763 -13.93 27.27 12.45
C LYS A 763 -13.55 27.28 13.94
N GLY A 764 -12.29 27.54 14.28
CA GLY A 764 -11.76 27.53 15.65
C GLY A 764 -11.47 26.12 16.19
N ASP A 765 -10.64 26.03 17.23
CA ASP A 765 -10.16 24.74 17.79
C ASP A 765 -11.31 23.82 18.28
N ILE A 766 -12.44 24.40 18.72
CA ILE A 766 -13.58 23.65 19.28
C ILE A 766 -14.34 22.85 18.19
N ALA A 767 -14.39 23.34 16.95
CA ALA A 767 -15.19 22.73 15.87
C ALA A 767 -14.64 21.39 15.34
N ILE A 768 -13.43 21.00 15.78
CA ILE A 768 -12.66 19.88 15.24
C ILE A 768 -13.00 18.54 15.93
N ASN A 769 -13.64 18.58 17.11
CA ASN A 769 -13.68 17.44 18.02
C ASN A 769 -14.80 16.40 17.80
N ASN A 770 -15.70 16.61 16.83
CA ASN A 770 -16.92 15.81 16.67
C ASN A 770 -16.73 14.49 15.90
N GLY A 771 -15.89 13.59 16.43
CA GLY A 771 -16.04 12.14 16.23
C GLY A 771 -15.54 11.51 14.91
N ILE A 772 -14.55 12.09 14.24
CA ILE A 772 -13.97 11.54 12.99
C ILE A 772 -12.48 11.19 13.19
N HIS A 773 -12.02 10.11 12.52
CA HIS A 773 -10.68 9.53 12.67
C HIS A 773 -9.55 10.56 12.44
N ARG A 774 -8.91 10.97 13.54
CA ARG A 774 -7.88 12.02 13.58
C ARG A 774 -6.59 11.58 12.87
N LEU A 775 -6.12 12.39 11.92
CA LEU A 775 -4.90 12.17 11.11
C LEU A 775 -4.82 10.77 10.43
N ASP A 776 -5.95 10.24 9.98
CA ASP A 776 -6.06 8.98 9.23
C ASP A 776 -6.40 9.20 7.74
N GLU A 777 -5.46 8.88 6.86
CA GLU A 777 -5.60 8.97 5.40
C GLU A 777 -6.70 8.05 4.80
N LYS A 778 -7.06 6.96 5.50
CA LYS A 778 -8.10 6.04 5.02
C LYS A 778 -9.47 6.71 4.95
N ASN A 779 -9.66 7.75 5.75
CA ASN A 779 -10.87 8.56 5.82
C ASN A 779 -10.75 9.87 5.01
N LEU A 780 -9.69 10.08 4.22
CA LEU A 780 -9.37 11.35 3.54
C LEU A 780 -10.53 11.93 2.71
N ILE A 781 -11.16 11.13 1.84
CA ILE A 781 -12.31 11.60 1.02
C ILE A 781 -13.47 12.04 1.92
N LYS A 782 -13.84 11.21 2.90
CA LYS A 782 -14.90 11.48 3.86
C LYS A 782 -14.61 12.71 4.72
N GLN A 783 -13.37 12.93 5.14
CA GLN A 783 -12.94 14.14 5.87
C GLN A 783 -13.11 15.40 5.01
N PHE A 784 -12.74 15.35 3.72
CA PHE A 784 -12.97 16.45 2.78
C PHE A 784 -14.46 16.69 2.53
N GLU A 785 -15.27 15.65 2.37
CA GLU A 785 -16.73 15.77 2.19
C GLU A 785 -17.42 16.35 3.42
N GLN A 786 -17.02 15.94 4.63
CA GLN A 786 -17.54 16.47 5.90
C GLN A 786 -16.93 17.83 6.30
N SER A 787 -16.01 18.39 5.51
CA SER A 787 -15.36 19.68 5.81
C SER A 787 -16.21 20.90 5.43
N GLY A 788 -17.10 20.76 4.44
CA GLY A 788 -17.80 21.88 3.77
C GLY A 788 -16.97 22.58 2.68
N LEU A 789 -15.71 22.18 2.45
CA LEU A 789 -14.81 22.81 1.46
C LEU A 789 -15.37 22.79 0.02
N TYR A 790 -16.21 21.81 -0.32
CA TYR A 790 -16.84 21.72 -1.64
C TYR A 790 -18.01 22.70 -1.86
N GLU A 791 -18.46 23.41 -0.82
CA GLU A 791 -19.65 24.29 -0.88
C GLU A 791 -19.31 25.73 -1.27
N SER A 792 -18.04 26.14 -1.18
CA SER A 792 -17.58 27.52 -1.33
C SER A 792 -16.36 27.60 -2.25
N VAL A 793 -16.47 28.35 -3.35
CA VAL A 793 -15.37 28.59 -4.30
C VAL A 793 -14.20 29.32 -3.63
N ASP A 794 -14.49 30.22 -2.70
CA ASP A 794 -13.47 30.97 -1.96
C ASP A 794 -12.78 30.11 -0.91
N ASP A 795 -13.47 29.12 -0.32
CA ASP A 795 -12.83 28.13 0.56
C ASP A 795 -11.81 27.30 -0.21
N ILE A 796 -12.11 26.90 -1.45
CA ILE A 796 -11.20 26.13 -2.31
C ILE A 796 -9.93 26.95 -2.63
N LYS A 797 -10.09 28.25 -2.86
CA LYS A 797 -9.01 29.21 -3.09
C LYS A 797 -8.14 29.41 -1.86
N ASP A 798 -8.75 29.66 -0.71
CA ASP A 798 -8.02 29.83 0.55
C ASP A 798 -7.35 28.52 1.00
N PHE A 799 -7.97 27.37 0.76
CA PHE A 799 -7.35 26.07 0.99
C PHE A 799 -6.11 25.86 0.12
N ALA A 800 -6.12 26.30 -1.15
CA ALA A 800 -4.93 26.23 -2.01
C ALA A 800 -3.79 27.14 -1.52
N VAL A 801 -4.11 28.35 -1.02
CA VAL A 801 -3.12 29.23 -0.36
C VAL A 801 -2.56 28.55 0.88
N HIS A 802 -3.42 27.93 1.70
CA HIS A 802 -3.04 27.24 2.92
C HIS A 802 -2.13 26.03 2.63
N LEU A 803 -2.47 25.24 1.60
CA LEU A 803 -1.66 24.13 1.11
C LEU A 803 -0.26 24.59 0.66
N LEU A 804 -0.18 25.66 -0.14
CA LEU A 804 1.12 26.22 -0.56
C LEU A 804 1.93 26.73 0.63
N ASN A 805 1.33 27.52 1.52
CA ASN A 805 2.00 28.10 2.68
C ASN A 805 2.54 27.03 3.62
N VAL A 806 1.70 26.07 4.02
CA VAL A 806 2.09 24.98 4.94
C VAL A 806 3.15 24.08 4.28
N ARG A 807 3.10 23.87 2.95
CA ARG A 807 4.14 23.11 2.23
C ARG A 807 5.47 23.87 2.14
N VAL A 808 5.45 25.18 1.92
CA VAL A 808 6.64 26.03 1.90
C VAL A 808 7.27 26.12 3.32
N LEU A 809 6.45 26.21 4.36
CA LEU A 809 6.89 26.12 5.76
C LEU A 809 7.51 24.74 6.08
N PHE A 810 6.83 23.65 5.69
CA PHE A 810 7.36 22.29 5.82
C PHE A 810 8.73 22.17 5.14
N ASP A 811 8.83 22.61 3.89
CA ASP A 811 10.06 22.48 3.11
C ASP A 811 11.25 23.23 3.68
N ARG A 812 11.01 24.40 4.30
CA ARG A 812 12.03 25.30 4.89
C ARG A 812 12.47 24.91 6.29
N HIS A 813 11.60 24.26 7.07
CA HIS A 813 11.80 24.07 8.51
C HIS A 813 11.80 22.61 8.99
N VAL A 814 11.36 21.64 8.18
CA VAL A 814 11.28 20.23 8.57
C VAL A 814 12.45 19.42 8.00
N ILE A 815 12.98 18.49 8.81
CA ILE A 815 14.04 17.56 8.41
C ILE A 815 13.63 16.70 7.21
N LYS A 816 14.60 16.47 6.31
CA LYS A 816 14.53 15.46 5.25
C LYS A 816 15.87 14.76 5.08
N HIS A 817 15.84 13.57 4.49
CA HIS A 817 17.04 12.80 4.14
C HIS A 817 17.46 13.17 2.72
N ASP A 818 18.77 13.17 2.44
CA ASP A 818 19.35 13.52 1.14
C ASP A 818 20.13 12.32 0.56
N GLY A 819 19.52 11.64 -0.41
CA GLY A 819 20.08 10.45 -1.06
C GLY A 819 21.35 10.70 -1.89
N LEU A 820 21.78 11.96 -2.04
CA LEU A 820 23.08 12.31 -2.61
C LEU A 820 24.20 12.45 -1.57
N ASP A 821 23.93 12.40 -0.26
CA ASP A 821 24.97 12.44 0.77
C ASP A 821 25.36 11.03 1.28
N ASN A 822 26.65 10.71 1.13
CA ASN A 822 27.23 9.42 1.52
C ASN A 822 27.37 9.19 3.05
N LYS A 823 26.82 10.07 3.92
CA LYS A 823 26.97 9.97 5.39
C LYS A 823 25.68 9.59 6.12
N ASP A 824 24.58 9.40 5.39
CA ASP A 824 23.26 9.00 5.93
C ASP A 824 22.81 9.93 7.07
N ASP A 825 22.73 11.23 6.77
CA ASP A 825 22.42 12.29 7.73
C ASP A 825 21.14 13.05 7.33
N TRP A 826 20.49 13.64 8.32
CA TRP A 826 19.29 14.46 8.14
C TRP A 826 19.67 15.93 7.91
N TYR A 827 18.86 16.64 7.13
CA TYR A 827 19.09 18.04 6.81
C TYR A 827 17.83 18.87 6.93
N ILE A 828 17.97 20.07 7.48
CA ILE A 828 16.98 21.14 7.36
C ILE A 828 17.56 22.13 6.35
N TYR A 829 17.26 21.91 5.07
CA TYR A 829 17.81 22.72 3.99
C TYR A 829 16.82 23.80 3.51
N GLN A 830 17.37 24.92 3.04
CA GLN A 830 16.70 25.95 2.26
C GLN A 830 17.17 25.92 0.81
N PHE A 831 16.27 26.21 -0.14
CA PHE A 831 16.60 26.34 -1.55
C PHE A 831 17.01 27.79 -1.86
N LYS A 832 18.26 28.00 -2.28
CA LYS A 832 18.84 29.32 -2.49
C LYS A 832 19.17 29.61 -3.96
N LYS A 833 18.91 30.86 -4.34
CA LYS A 833 19.35 31.47 -5.60
C LYS A 833 20.87 31.54 -5.60
N SER A 834 21.50 31.39 -6.78
CA SER A 834 22.95 31.51 -6.92
C SER A 834 23.35 32.93 -7.32
N ASP A 835 24.36 33.50 -6.66
CA ASP A 835 24.80 34.90 -6.88
C ASP A 835 25.65 35.10 -8.15
N LYS A 836 25.93 34.03 -8.90
CA LYS A 836 26.69 34.10 -10.16
C LYS A 836 25.77 33.76 -11.33
N ASN A 837 25.78 34.61 -12.36
CA ASN A 837 24.89 34.57 -13.54
C ASN A 837 24.90 33.27 -14.38
N ASN A 838 25.72 32.26 -14.03
CA ASN A 838 25.88 31.00 -14.77
C ASN A 838 25.97 29.77 -13.84
N SER A 839 25.45 29.83 -12.61
CA SER A 839 25.40 28.66 -11.69
C SER A 839 24.00 28.33 -11.20
N ASN A 840 23.73 27.03 -11.09
CA ASN A 840 22.45 26.50 -10.65
C ASN A 840 22.13 26.89 -9.19
N ASN A 841 20.85 27.00 -8.88
CA ASN A 841 20.35 27.10 -7.51
C ASN A 841 20.87 25.93 -6.65
N TYR A 842 21.09 26.18 -5.37
CA TYR A 842 21.72 25.25 -4.44
C TYR A 842 20.91 25.07 -3.15
N TYR A 843 21.31 24.10 -2.34
CA TYR A 843 20.73 23.82 -1.03
C TYR A 843 21.76 24.12 0.04
N ALA A 844 21.33 24.75 1.14
CA ALA A 844 22.17 25.10 2.28
C ALA A 844 21.36 24.94 3.58
N ASN A 845 22.01 24.89 4.74
CA ASN A 845 21.33 24.80 6.04
C ASN A 845 20.34 25.97 6.23
N ALA A 846 19.17 25.69 6.79
CA ALA A 846 18.08 26.64 6.96
C ALA A 846 18.37 27.73 8.00
N PHE A 847 19.24 27.43 8.97
CA PHE A 847 19.63 28.31 10.07
C PHE A 847 21.11 28.67 9.99
N ASP A 848 21.42 29.94 10.26
CA ASP A 848 22.77 30.49 10.04
C ASP A 848 23.75 30.17 11.18
N VAL A 849 23.25 29.76 12.35
CA VAL A 849 24.04 29.41 13.54
C VAL A 849 24.12 27.89 13.68
N ALA A 850 25.30 27.32 13.44
CA ALA A 850 25.51 25.87 13.32
C ALA A 850 25.09 25.05 14.57
N ASP A 851 25.30 25.57 15.78
CA ASP A 851 24.88 24.86 17.00
C ASP A 851 23.36 24.86 17.19
N GLN A 852 22.67 25.92 16.77
CA GLN A 852 21.21 26.00 16.81
C GLN A 852 20.57 25.14 15.72
N ASP A 853 21.13 25.15 14.50
CA ASP A 853 20.77 24.23 13.40
C ASP A 853 20.87 22.77 13.86
N LYS A 854 21.99 22.42 14.54
CA LYS A 854 22.19 21.11 15.16
C LYS A 854 21.16 20.81 16.24
N GLN A 855 20.84 21.75 17.14
CA GLN A 855 19.86 21.53 18.21
C GLN A 855 18.45 21.28 17.65
N ILE A 856 18.02 22.05 16.65
CA ILE A 856 16.72 21.85 15.97
C ILE A 856 16.70 20.50 15.24
N LYS A 857 17.78 20.13 14.53
CA LYS A 857 17.91 18.80 13.93
C LYS A 857 17.83 17.68 14.96
N MET A 858 18.50 17.82 16.11
CA MET A 858 18.46 16.82 17.19
C MET A 858 17.05 16.67 17.76
N LEU A 859 16.31 17.77 17.96
CA LEU A 859 14.90 17.72 18.40
C LEU A 859 13.99 17.04 17.37
N GLN A 860 14.07 17.42 16.09
CA GLN A 860 13.20 16.82 15.07
C GLN A 860 13.55 15.36 14.79
N THR A 861 14.82 14.97 14.84
CA THR A 861 15.22 13.56 14.69
C THR A 861 14.85 12.73 15.93
N MET A 862 14.95 13.29 17.14
CA MET A 862 14.42 12.70 18.38
C MET A 862 12.92 12.36 18.22
N PHE A 863 12.12 13.31 17.75
CA PHE A 863 10.70 13.07 17.47
C PHE A 863 10.48 12.07 16.32
N HIS A 864 11.20 12.19 15.19
CA HIS A 864 11.04 11.29 14.04
C HIS A 864 11.34 9.82 14.38
N TYR A 865 12.45 9.54 15.09
CA TYR A 865 12.79 8.17 15.50
C TYR A 865 11.94 7.66 16.67
N SER A 866 11.27 8.54 17.42
CA SER A 866 10.23 8.15 18.38
C SER A 866 8.91 7.78 17.67
N PHE A 867 8.57 8.48 16.59
CA PHE A 867 7.33 8.31 15.82
C PHE A 867 7.63 8.10 14.32
N PRO A 868 8.18 6.94 13.91
CA PRO A 868 8.73 6.73 12.57
C PRO A 868 7.66 6.57 11.47
N ALA A 869 6.52 5.92 11.76
CA ALA A 869 5.45 5.67 10.79
C ALA A 869 4.88 6.96 10.18
N LYS A 870 4.53 6.96 8.88
CA LYS A 870 4.16 8.18 8.14
C LYS A 870 2.80 8.78 8.56
N ASN A 871 1.86 7.93 8.95
CA ASN A 871 0.58 8.30 9.54
C ASN A 871 0.73 8.79 11.00
N TYR A 872 -0.31 9.44 11.52
CA TYR A 872 -0.41 9.87 12.93
C TYR A 872 0.79 10.67 13.49
N LYS A 873 1.52 11.43 12.66
CA LYS A 873 2.66 12.26 13.09
C LYS A 873 2.23 13.53 13.86
N TYR A 874 1.66 13.36 15.05
CA TYR A 874 1.18 14.45 15.89
C TYR A 874 2.24 15.50 16.22
N TRP A 875 3.52 15.12 16.38
CA TRP A 875 4.60 16.10 16.62
C TRP A 875 4.83 17.03 15.42
N LEU A 876 4.78 16.49 14.20
CA LEU A 876 4.94 17.26 12.97
C LEU A 876 3.76 18.18 12.79
N PHE A 877 2.55 17.67 13.03
CA PHE A 877 1.32 18.43 12.99
C PHE A 877 1.33 19.60 13.99
N ALA A 878 1.79 19.39 15.23
CA ALA A 878 1.96 20.44 16.22
C ALA A 878 2.98 21.52 15.77
N TYR A 879 4.08 21.09 15.15
CA TYR A 879 5.12 21.99 14.64
C TYR A 879 4.63 22.80 13.43
N LEU A 880 3.92 22.18 12.49
CA LEU A 880 3.28 22.87 11.38
C LEU A 880 2.17 23.83 11.86
N LYS A 881 1.40 23.46 12.90
CA LYS A 881 0.46 24.36 13.58
C LYS A 881 1.17 25.62 14.11
N GLN A 882 2.26 25.46 14.86
CA GLN A 882 3.02 26.60 15.38
C GLN A 882 3.60 27.48 14.26
N LEU A 883 4.14 26.87 13.20
CA LEU A 883 4.69 27.59 12.05
C LEU A 883 3.59 28.36 11.28
N ASN A 884 2.43 27.75 11.08
CA ASN A 884 1.24 28.41 10.51
C ASN A 884 0.83 29.59 11.41
N ASP A 885 0.54 29.32 12.68
CA ASP A 885 0.00 30.29 13.65
C ASP A 885 0.94 31.50 13.83
N GLU A 886 2.26 31.32 13.83
CA GLU A 886 3.22 32.44 13.87
C GLU A 886 3.39 33.14 12.52
N SER A 887 3.19 32.45 11.39
CA SER A 887 3.26 33.08 10.07
C SER A 887 2.07 33.99 9.78
N ARG A 888 0.85 33.59 10.18
CA ARG A 888 -0.38 34.39 10.03
C ARG A 888 -0.30 35.71 10.78
N LYS A 889 0.19 35.70 12.03
CA LYS A 889 0.49 36.89 12.86
C LYS A 889 1.47 37.90 12.23
N LYS A 890 2.18 37.51 11.16
CA LYS A 890 3.05 38.40 10.35
C LYS A 890 2.44 38.75 8.98
N LEU A 891 1.60 37.89 8.40
CA LEU A 891 0.84 38.20 7.18
C LEU A 891 -0.22 39.28 7.46
N GLU A 892 -0.94 39.17 8.58
CA GLU A 892 -1.92 40.14 9.13
C GLU A 892 -1.37 41.57 9.36
N LYS A 893 -0.08 41.81 9.10
CA LYS A 893 0.62 43.10 9.26
C LYS A 893 1.20 43.63 7.95
N HIS A 894 0.88 42.99 6.82
CA HIS A 894 1.44 43.25 5.49
C HIS A 894 0.37 43.15 4.38
N GLU A 895 -0.67 43.98 4.50
CA GLU A 895 -1.99 44.02 3.81
C GLU A 895 -2.02 44.02 2.26
N ALA A 896 -0.93 43.74 1.54
CA ALA A 896 -0.84 44.00 0.09
C ALA A 896 -0.25 42.88 -0.79
N ASN A 897 0.73 42.09 -0.33
CA ASN A 897 1.61 41.38 -1.28
C ASN A 897 2.21 40.03 -0.82
N GLY A 898 1.91 39.56 0.39
CA GLY A 898 2.59 38.42 1.01
C GLY A 898 4.01 38.77 1.49
N CYS A 899 4.54 38.01 2.46
CA CYS A 899 5.80 38.33 3.14
C CYS A 899 6.72 37.12 3.35
N ALA A 900 7.98 37.36 3.72
CA ALA A 900 8.93 36.30 4.06
C ALA A 900 8.92 36.04 5.57
N PHE A 901 8.52 34.83 5.98
CA PHE A 901 8.48 34.41 7.38
C PHE A 901 9.80 33.78 7.85
N LYS A 902 10.66 34.54 8.53
CA LYS A 902 11.75 33.95 9.34
C LYS A 902 11.29 33.87 10.80
N LEU A 903 11.25 32.65 11.35
CA LEU A 903 11.13 32.42 12.79
C LEU A 903 12.55 32.24 13.36
N PRO A 904 12.91 32.91 14.48
CA PRO A 904 14.23 32.76 15.08
C PRO A 904 14.49 31.32 15.56
N ALA A 905 15.73 30.85 15.42
CA ALA A 905 16.10 29.48 15.76
C ALA A 905 15.84 29.14 17.24
N ASN A 906 15.97 30.11 18.15
CA ASN A 906 15.63 29.94 19.57
C ASN A 906 14.12 29.68 19.80
N GLU A 907 13.22 30.24 18.99
CA GLU A 907 11.77 29.95 19.11
C GLU A 907 11.43 28.56 18.58
N HIS A 908 12.10 28.10 17.50
CA HIS A 908 11.98 26.70 17.05
C HIS A 908 12.47 25.71 18.12
N ILE A 909 13.61 25.99 18.76
CA ILE A 909 14.16 25.19 19.87
C ILE A 909 13.16 25.17 21.02
N LYS A 910 12.78 26.35 21.52
CA LYS A 910 11.85 26.52 22.64
C LYS A 910 10.54 25.77 22.41
N PHE A 911 9.89 25.97 21.25
CA PHE A 911 8.64 25.27 20.95
C PHE A 911 8.81 23.74 20.92
N LEU A 912 9.87 23.22 20.30
CA LEU A 912 10.10 21.78 20.21
C LEU A 912 10.47 21.18 21.59
N GLU A 913 11.12 21.94 22.46
CA GLU A 913 11.42 21.56 23.84
C GLU A 913 10.16 21.62 24.73
N GLU A 914 9.33 22.66 24.61
CA GLU A 914 8.00 22.75 25.25
C GLU A 914 7.05 21.65 24.79
N LEU A 915 7.07 21.29 23.50
CA LEU A 915 6.27 20.18 22.95
C LEU A 915 6.74 18.84 23.50
N CYS A 916 8.06 18.66 23.66
CA CYS A 916 8.66 17.47 24.25
C CYS A 916 8.31 17.33 25.74
N ASP A 917 8.29 18.45 26.47
CA ASP A 917 7.81 18.53 27.84
C ASP A 917 6.31 18.22 27.93
N LYS A 918 5.45 18.88 27.13
CA LYS A 918 4.00 18.64 27.10
C LYS A 918 3.67 17.18 26.75
N PHE A 919 4.36 16.60 25.77
CA PHE A 919 4.20 15.18 25.43
C PHE A 919 4.65 14.26 26.56
N TYR A 920 5.65 14.61 27.36
CA TYR A 920 6.06 13.82 28.52
C TYR A 920 5.10 13.98 29.71
N PHE A 921 4.89 15.22 30.16
CA PHE A 921 4.14 15.51 31.39
C PHE A 921 2.62 15.34 31.26
N ASN A 922 2.04 15.37 30.06
CA ASN A 922 0.59 15.15 29.90
C ASN A 922 0.26 13.68 29.50
N ARG A 923 0.98 13.08 28.55
CA ARG A 923 0.70 11.71 28.08
C ARG A 923 0.96 10.62 29.14
N PHE A 924 1.99 10.81 29.96
CA PHE A 924 2.42 9.84 30.97
C PHE A 924 2.10 10.29 32.40
N TYR A 925 1.24 11.31 32.56
CA TYR A 925 0.65 11.61 33.86
C TYR A 925 -0.31 10.49 34.25
N ASN A 926 -0.01 9.78 35.33
CA ASN A 926 -0.94 8.80 35.89
C ASN A 926 -1.51 9.30 37.21
N TYR A 927 -2.83 9.23 37.37
CA TYR A 927 -3.52 9.62 38.60
C TYR A 927 -3.47 8.47 39.60
N ALA A 928 -3.26 8.76 40.88
CA ALA A 928 -2.83 7.76 41.88
C ALA A 928 -3.89 6.72 42.32
N SER A 929 -4.99 6.55 41.56
CA SER A 929 -6.11 5.66 41.88
C SER A 929 -6.41 4.58 40.85
N ASP A 930 -5.89 4.65 39.62
CA ASP A 930 -6.17 3.66 38.57
C ASP A 930 -4.90 3.31 37.77
N LYS A 931 -4.67 2.02 37.50
CA LYS A 931 -3.54 1.54 36.71
C LYS A 931 -3.85 1.46 35.21
N SER A 932 -5.09 1.71 34.79
CA SER A 932 -5.57 1.60 33.41
C SER A 932 -5.62 2.92 32.63
N SER A 933 -5.63 4.07 33.31
CA SER A 933 -5.69 5.38 32.67
C SER A 933 -4.36 5.78 32.02
N LYS A 934 -4.32 5.77 30.68
CA LYS A 934 -3.32 6.52 29.92
C LYS A 934 -3.63 8.02 30.02
N GLY A 935 -2.60 8.86 30.11
CA GLY A 935 -2.74 10.32 30.03
C GLY A 935 -3.18 10.79 28.63
N ASP A 936 -3.40 12.09 28.48
CA ASP A 936 -4.16 12.69 27.37
C ASP A 936 -3.63 12.28 25.98
N GLU A 937 -4.51 12.11 25.00
CA GLU A 937 -4.09 11.77 23.64
C GLU A 937 -3.32 12.91 22.98
N TYR A 938 -2.33 12.59 22.14
CA TYR A 938 -1.43 13.59 21.54
C TYR A 938 -2.16 14.70 20.78
N PHE A 939 -3.27 14.39 20.10
CA PHE A 939 -4.09 15.38 19.41
C PHE A 939 -4.75 16.37 20.39
N ASP A 940 -5.18 15.88 21.56
CA ASP A 940 -5.80 16.71 22.59
C ASP A 940 -4.76 17.56 23.33
N ILE A 941 -3.53 17.05 23.53
CA ILE A 941 -2.39 17.83 24.03
C ILE A 941 -2.05 19.02 23.08
N ILE A 942 -2.39 18.93 21.79
CA ILE A 942 -2.10 19.96 20.78
C ILE A 942 -3.25 20.99 20.65
N TYR A 943 -4.50 20.58 20.83
CA TYR A 943 -5.69 21.39 20.58
C TYR A 943 -6.48 21.81 21.82
N GLN A 944 -6.62 20.92 22.82
CA GLN A 944 -7.37 21.24 24.02
C GLN A 944 -6.52 22.05 25.00
N LYS A 945 -7.17 22.87 25.82
CA LYS A 945 -6.53 23.48 26.99
C LYS A 945 -6.39 22.44 28.11
N VAL A 946 -5.53 21.45 27.90
CA VAL A 946 -5.07 20.56 28.96
C VAL A 946 -4.20 21.38 29.92
N ASP A 947 -4.43 21.27 31.22
CA ASP A 947 -3.61 21.95 32.22
C ASP A 947 -2.12 21.61 32.03
N GLU A 948 -1.24 22.60 32.18
CA GLU A 948 0.19 22.41 31.95
C GLU A 948 0.82 21.69 33.15
N ARG A 949 0.95 20.37 33.05
CA ARG A 949 1.53 19.55 34.11
C ARG A 949 3.05 19.73 34.12
N THR A 950 3.62 19.91 35.31
CA THR A 950 5.03 20.28 35.52
C THR A 950 5.86 19.19 36.19
N SER A 951 5.21 18.10 36.59
CA SER A 951 5.80 16.92 37.23
C SER A 951 4.91 15.71 36.97
N VAL A 952 5.45 14.50 37.11
CA VAL A 952 4.68 13.25 37.00
C VAL A 952 4.48 12.68 38.40
N LEU A 953 3.22 12.40 38.77
CA LEU A 953 2.86 11.91 40.13
C LEU A 953 3.48 10.55 40.47
N ASN A 954 3.53 9.64 39.49
CA ASN A 954 4.04 8.28 39.67
C ASN A 954 4.84 7.86 38.43
N CYS A 955 6.03 7.30 38.65
CA CYS A 955 6.95 6.87 37.61
C CYS A 955 6.82 5.39 37.22
N ASP A 956 5.86 4.62 37.75
CA ASP A 956 5.65 3.19 37.46
C ASP A 956 5.70 2.82 35.95
N PHE A 957 5.23 3.71 35.06
CA PHE A 957 5.28 3.54 33.60
C PHE A 957 6.70 3.47 33.01
N LEU A 958 7.73 3.73 33.81
CA LEU A 958 9.15 3.58 33.46
C LEU A 958 9.72 2.20 33.87
N HIS A 959 8.98 1.41 34.67
CA HIS A 959 9.42 0.13 35.25
C HIS A 959 8.73 -1.09 34.61
N GLN A 960 8.14 -0.91 33.43
CA GLN A 960 7.40 -1.94 32.66
C GLN A 960 8.27 -2.69 31.63
N GLY A 961 9.58 -2.81 31.86
CA GLY A 961 10.45 -3.62 31.00
C GLY A 961 10.50 -3.13 29.55
N THR A 962 10.26 -4.01 28.57
CA THR A 962 10.31 -3.68 27.14
C THR A 962 9.21 -2.76 26.65
N ASP A 963 8.16 -2.53 27.45
CA ASP A 963 6.95 -1.83 27.02
C ASP A 963 7.03 -0.31 27.26
N VAL A 964 8.16 0.18 27.80
CA VAL A 964 8.47 1.61 27.95
C VAL A 964 8.65 2.25 26.56
N GLU A 965 7.86 3.28 26.25
CA GLU A 965 7.84 3.89 24.91
C GLU A 965 9.18 4.51 24.48
N ASN A 966 9.55 4.30 23.20
CA ASN A 966 10.80 4.82 22.59
C ASN A 966 10.99 6.33 22.80
N PHE A 967 9.90 7.10 22.82
CA PHE A 967 9.90 8.55 23.09
C PHE A 967 10.59 8.91 24.41
N ILE A 968 10.38 8.12 25.46
CA ILE A 968 10.94 8.37 26.79
C ILE A 968 12.47 8.26 26.77
N PHE A 969 12.99 7.19 26.17
CA PHE A 969 14.43 6.99 25.99
C PHE A 969 15.06 8.06 25.08
N ASN A 970 14.37 8.44 24.00
CA ASN A 970 14.85 9.46 23.07
C ASN A 970 14.84 10.87 23.71
N ARG A 971 13.84 11.19 24.53
CA ARG A 971 13.79 12.42 25.35
C ARG A 971 14.94 12.45 26.37
N LEU A 972 15.21 11.35 27.06
CA LEU A 972 16.36 11.23 27.97
C LEU A 972 17.69 11.43 27.23
N ASP A 973 17.91 10.73 26.10
CA ASP A 973 19.12 10.92 25.28
C ASP A 973 19.28 12.39 24.85
N TYR A 974 18.18 13.08 24.51
CA TYR A 974 18.22 14.51 24.19
C TYR A 974 18.60 15.37 25.41
N ILE A 975 18.06 15.11 26.61
CA ILE A 975 18.42 15.82 27.85
C ILE A 975 19.89 15.61 28.20
N LEU A 976 20.38 14.37 28.09
CA LEU A 976 21.77 14.00 28.31
C LEU A 976 22.69 14.75 27.32
N TRP A 977 22.30 14.78 26.03
CA TRP A 977 22.99 15.53 24.98
C TRP A 977 22.99 17.05 25.23
N ARG A 978 21.84 17.67 25.53
CA ARG A 978 21.69 19.12 25.81
C ARG A 978 22.60 19.57 26.96
N LYS A 979 22.72 18.74 28.00
CA LYS A 979 23.61 18.99 29.16
C LYS A 979 25.10 18.70 28.89
N GLN A 980 25.49 18.14 27.74
CA GLN A 980 26.89 17.93 27.31
C GLN A 980 27.83 17.36 28.39
N GLY A 981 27.37 16.35 29.14
CA GLY A 981 28.18 15.74 30.21
C GLY A 981 28.37 16.60 31.46
N ARG A 982 27.57 17.66 31.65
CA ARG A 982 27.46 18.45 32.90
C ARG A 982 26.37 17.89 33.81
N TRP A 983 26.48 16.60 34.14
CA TRP A 983 25.55 15.91 35.05
C TRP A 983 26.16 15.86 36.46
N CYS A 984 25.34 15.96 37.50
CA CYS A 984 25.82 16.21 38.87
C CYS A 984 26.57 15.03 39.54
N TRP A 985 26.65 13.88 38.86
CA TRP A 985 27.40 12.69 39.29
C TRP A 985 28.67 12.43 38.44
N ARG A 986 29.20 13.40 37.69
CA ARG A 986 30.42 13.17 36.89
C ARG A 986 31.66 12.80 37.73
N ASN A 987 31.67 13.15 39.01
CA ASN A 987 32.78 12.90 39.95
C ASN A 987 32.46 11.77 40.95
N ASP A 988 31.41 11.00 40.72
CA ASP A 988 30.96 9.88 41.55
C ASP A 988 31.93 8.69 41.41
N GLU A 989 32.28 8.09 42.55
CA GLU A 989 33.25 6.99 42.63
C GLU A 989 32.79 5.72 41.91
N ASN A 990 31.50 5.56 41.61
CA ASN A 990 30.97 4.41 40.86
C ASN A 990 31.41 4.39 39.39
N PHE A 991 31.94 5.49 38.84
CA PHE A 991 32.42 5.56 37.46
C PHE A 991 33.89 5.14 37.31
N LYS A 992 34.23 4.57 36.14
CA LYS A 992 35.64 4.31 35.76
C LYS A 992 36.32 5.64 35.42
N ALA A 993 37.28 6.04 36.25
CA ALA A 993 38.03 7.28 36.08
C ALA A 993 38.72 7.37 34.71
N GLY A 994 38.73 8.56 34.12
CA GLY A 994 39.42 8.84 32.84
C GLY A 994 38.62 8.54 31.57
N ILE A 995 37.38 8.03 31.63
CA ILE A 995 36.53 7.91 30.42
C ILE A 995 35.98 9.29 30.05
N ASP A 996 36.45 9.86 28.94
CA ASP A 996 35.83 11.05 28.35
C ASP A 996 34.80 10.67 27.27
N LEU A 997 33.63 11.30 27.35
CA LEU A 997 32.52 11.15 26.40
C LEU A 997 32.40 12.35 25.45
N SER A 998 33.26 13.37 25.55
CA SER A 998 33.13 14.62 24.77
C SER A 998 33.08 14.38 23.25
N GLU A 999 33.97 13.53 22.71
CA GLU A 999 34.01 13.23 21.28
C GLU A 999 32.76 12.48 20.82
N PHE A 1000 32.23 11.59 21.66
CA PHE A 1000 30.99 10.85 21.40
C PHE A 1000 29.77 11.79 21.40
N LEU A 1001 29.60 12.61 22.44
CA LEU A 1001 28.52 13.60 22.53
C LEU A 1001 28.58 14.63 21.39
N LYS A 1002 29.77 14.97 20.92
CA LYS A 1002 29.98 15.84 19.74
C LYS A 1002 29.52 15.17 18.43
N LYS A 1003 29.71 13.85 18.29
CA LYS A 1003 29.40 13.04 17.09
C LYS A 1003 28.05 12.31 17.12
N PHE A 1004 27.35 12.31 18.25
CA PHE A 1004 26.08 11.61 18.43
C PHE A 1004 24.99 12.15 17.48
N LYS A 1005 24.23 11.22 16.87
CA LYS A 1005 22.99 11.50 16.11
C LYS A 1005 21.89 10.51 16.52
N PHE A 1006 20.63 10.92 16.44
CA PHE A 1006 19.52 9.97 16.53
C PHE A 1006 19.50 9.05 15.31
N THR A 1007 19.07 7.82 15.53
CA THR A 1007 19.16 6.69 14.60
C THR A 1007 18.00 5.71 14.89
N ALA A 1008 17.72 4.78 13.97
CA ALA A 1008 16.63 3.80 14.09
C ALA A 1008 16.86 2.75 15.20
N ARG A 1009 16.71 3.19 16.46
CA ARG A 1009 16.81 2.40 17.68
C ARG A 1009 15.40 2.06 18.15
N ASN A 1010 14.87 0.95 17.63
CA ASN A 1010 13.46 0.56 17.80
C ASN A 1010 13.28 -0.64 18.75
N SER A 1011 14.27 -0.93 19.60
CA SER A 1011 14.30 -2.09 20.50
C SER A 1011 14.75 -1.65 21.89
N VAL A 1012 13.91 -1.87 22.90
CA VAL A 1012 14.32 -1.80 24.30
C VAL A 1012 15.14 -3.05 24.64
N GLU A 1013 16.13 -2.91 25.52
CA GLU A 1013 17.10 -3.95 25.92
C GLU A 1013 17.40 -3.85 27.42
N HIS A 1014 17.30 -4.97 28.12
CA HIS A 1014 17.80 -5.14 29.49
C HIS A 1014 19.34 -5.27 29.48
N TYR A 1015 20.06 -4.37 30.13
CA TYR A 1015 21.53 -4.39 30.12
C TYR A 1015 22.10 -5.49 31.04
N TYR A 1016 21.60 -5.61 32.27
CA TYR A 1016 21.63 -6.87 33.02
C TYR A 1016 20.50 -7.75 32.47
N PRO A 1017 20.79 -8.92 31.88
CA PRO A 1017 19.79 -9.72 31.18
C PRO A 1017 18.82 -10.43 32.15
N GLN A 1018 17.61 -10.72 31.69
CA GLN A 1018 16.63 -11.48 32.48
C GLN A 1018 17.08 -12.93 32.74
N ASN A 1019 17.84 -13.52 31.80
CA ASN A 1019 18.28 -14.92 31.83
C ASN A 1019 19.76 -15.03 31.42
N PRO A 1020 20.72 -14.63 32.27
CA PRO A 1020 22.14 -14.52 31.93
C PRO A 1020 22.79 -15.83 31.46
N VAL A 1021 23.58 -15.78 30.38
CA VAL A 1021 24.33 -16.94 29.87
C VAL A 1021 25.53 -17.29 30.77
N ASN A 1022 26.34 -16.29 31.12
CA ASN A 1022 27.63 -16.44 31.82
C ASN A 1022 27.64 -15.74 33.19
N GLY A 1023 26.53 -15.80 33.94
CA GLY A 1023 26.38 -15.12 35.23
C GLY A 1023 25.26 -15.70 36.09
N LYS A 1024 25.13 -15.20 37.32
CA LYS A 1024 24.00 -15.54 38.20
C LYS A 1024 22.77 -14.74 37.79
N LYS A 1025 21.58 -15.35 37.80
CA LYS A 1025 20.31 -14.59 37.87
C LYS A 1025 20.26 -13.89 39.24
N LEU A 1026 19.69 -12.69 39.30
CA LEU A 1026 19.43 -12.03 40.59
C LEU A 1026 18.48 -12.91 41.41
N SER A 1027 18.71 -13.06 42.72
CA SER A 1027 17.84 -13.90 43.56
C SER A 1027 16.53 -13.18 43.89
N ASP A 1028 15.51 -13.89 44.39
CA ASP A 1028 14.23 -13.27 44.76
C ASP A 1028 14.38 -12.25 45.92
N ASN A 1029 15.45 -12.33 46.71
CA ASN A 1029 15.84 -11.33 47.71
C ASN A 1029 16.50 -10.09 47.07
N ASP A 1030 17.19 -10.27 45.94
CA ASP A 1030 17.82 -9.19 45.18
C ASP A 1030 16.80 -8.50 44.27
N ASP A 1031 15.88 -9.23 43.67
CA ASP A 1031 14.90 -8.70 42.71
C ASP A 1031 13.48 -9.25 42.95
N GLU A 1032 12.80 -8.66 43.93
CA GLU A 1032 11.43 -8.99 44.35
C GLU A 1032 10.44 -8.92 43.16
N ASN A 1033 10.14 -10.09 42.57
CA ASN A 1033 9.29 -10.24 41.38
C ASN A 1033 9.74 -9.42 40.14
N GLY A 1034 11.04 -9.22 39.94
CA GLY A 1034 11.57 -8.64 38.70
C GLY A 1034 11.49 -7.11 38.59
N LYS A 1035 11.20 -6.40 39.70
CA LYS A 1035 11.14 -4.93 39.78
C LYS A 1035 12.45 -4.24 39.38
N ILE A 1036 13.60 -4.80 39.77
CA ILE A 1036 14.94 -4.28 39.52
C ILE A 1036 15.34 -4.55 38.07
N ILE A 1037 15.20 -5.79 37.59
CA ILE A 1037 15.47 -6.17 36.20
C ILE A 1037 14.66 -5.33 35.22
N ASN A 1038 13.36 -5.14 35.46
CA ASN A 1038 12.48 -4.38 34.56
C ASN A 1038 12.47 -2.87 34.83
N SER A 1039 13.29 -2.38 35.77
CA SER A 1039 13.40 -0.95 36.08
C SER A 1039 14.03 -0.14 34.95
N PHE A 1040 13.64 1.13 34.82
CA PHE A 1040 14.27 2.08 33.90
C PHE A 1040 15.79 2.23 34.08
N GLY A 1041 16.29 1.93 35.27
CA GLY A 1041 17.72 1.84 35.55
C GLY A 1041 18.41 0.84 34.62
N ASN A 1042 17.87 -0.37 34.51
CA ASN A 1042 18.45 -1.47 33.76
C ASN A 1042 18.18 -1.45 32.24
N LEU A 1043 17.21 -0.66 31.78
CA LEU A 1043 16.78 -0.63 30.38
C LEU A 1043 17.59 0.36 29.52
N CYS A 1044 17.74 0.08 28.23
CA CYS A 1044 18.28 1.03 27.24
C CYS A 1044 17.65 0.82 25.84
N LEU A 1045 17.68 1.85 25.00
CA LEU A 1045 17.14 1.81 23.64
C LEU A 1045 18.25 1.62 22.60
N ILE A 1046 18.14 0.58 21.77
CA ILE A 1046 19.14 0.14 20.79
C ILE A 1046 18.48 -0.32 19.47
N ASN A 1047 19.27 -0.61 18.43
CA ASN A 1047 18.74 -1.19 17.20
C ASN A 1047 18.58 -2.73 17.30
N HIS A 1048 17.71 -3.33 16.47
CA HIS A 1048 17.41 -4.76 16.54
C HIS A 1048 18.62 -5.68 16.24
N SER A 1049 19.62 -5.20 15.49
CA SER A 1049 20.86 -5.95 15.22
C SER A 1049 21.77 -5.99 16.46
N GLN A 1050 21.89 -4.87 17.17
CA GLN A 1050 22.56 -4.81 18.48
C GLN A 1050 21.85 -5.71 19.50
N ASN A 1051 20.52 -5.65 19.60
CA ASN A 1051 19.74 -6.51 20.51
C ASN A 1051 20.00 -8.00 20.21
N SER A 1052 19.89 -8.39 18.93
CA SER A 1052 20.16 -9.76 18.47
C SER A 1052 21.59 -10.26 18.77
N SER A 1053 22.56 -9.35 18.91
CA SER A 1053 23.97 -9.67 19.19
C SER A 1053 24.29 -9.67 20.70
N LEU A 1054 23.66 -8.78 21.47
CA LEU A 1054 23.89 -8.59 22.91
C LEU A 1054 23.08 -9.60 23.73
N ASN A 1055 21.75 -9.64 23.57
CA ASN A 1055 20.86 -10.68 24.11
C ASN A 1055 21.16 -10.98 25.61
N ASN A 1056 21.21 -12.25 26.02
CA ASN A 1056 21.42 -12.70 27.39
C ASN A 1056 22.88 -12.60 27.92
N ARG A 1057 23.77 -11.84 27.28
CA ARG A 1057 25.14 -11.58 27.79
C ARG A 1057 25.13 -10.75 29.07
N MET A 1058 26.14 -10.91 29.93
CA MET A 1058 26.35 -10.08 31.12
C MET A 1058 26.81 -8.65 30.78
N PRO A 1059 26.60 -7.65 31.65
CA PRO A 1059 27.00 -6.25 31.42
C PRO A 1059 28.44 -6.04 30.91
N ASP A 1060 29.44 -6.69 31.52
CA ASP A 1060 30.84 -6.58 31.06
C ASP A 1060 31.11 -7.25 29.70
N GLU A 1061 30.35 -8.29 29.34
CA GLU A 1061 30.39 -8.89 27.99
C GLU A 1061 29.72 -7.97 26.96
N LYS A 1062 28.58 -7.35 27.31
CA LYS A 1062 27.91 -6.36 26.46
C LYS A 1062 28.82 -5.16 26.19
N LYS A 1063 29.55 -4.72 27.22
CA LYS A 1063 30.56 -3.65 27.20
C LYS A 1063 31.85 -4.03 26.48
N SER A 1064 32.28 -5.29 26.50
CA SER A 1064 33.56 -5.70 25.92
C SER A 1064 33.65 -5.47 24.41
N GLY A 1065 32.53 -5.58 23.70
CA GLY A 1065 32.46 -5.34 22.24
C GLY A 1065 32.65 -3.88 21.79
N TYR A 1066 32.77 -2.93 22.73
CA TYR A 1066 32.90 -1.49 22.44
C TYR A 1066 34.25 -0.88 22.86
N LYS A 1067 35.20 -1.70 23.33
CA LYS A 1067 36.47 -1.24 23.94
C LYS A 1067 37.38 -0.45 23.00
N ASP A 1068 37.38 -0.74 21.69
CA ASP A 1068 38.48 -0.33 20.79
C ASP A 1068 38.30 0.99 20.03
N LYS A 1069 37.16 1.70 20.18
CA LYS A 1069 37.01 3.16 19.99
C LYS A 1069 35.56 3.60 20.19
N VAL A 1070 35.25 4.19 21.35
CA VAL A 1070 33.95 4.82 21.69
C VAL A 1070 33.43 5.73 20.55
N ALA A 1071 34.31 6.53 19.94
CA ALA A 1071 33.97 7.45 18.85
C ALA A 1071 33.59 6.80 17.50
N ARG A 1072 33.66 5.47 17.35
CA ARG A 1072 33.23 4.74 16.14
C ARG A 1072 31.76 4.28 16.18
N HIS A 1073 31.11 4.27 17.35
CA HIS A 1073 29.80 3.64 17.53
C HIS A 1073 28.63 4.66 17.55
N GLN A 1074 28.43 5.39 16.44
CA GLN A 1074 27.37 6.42 16.31
C GLN A 1074 25.92 5.91 16.43
N SER A 1075 25.72 4.58 16.46
CA SER A 1075 24.42 3.92 16.62
C SER A 1075 24.01 3.63 18.08
N VAL A 1076 24.88 3.93 19.06
CA VAL A 1076 24.65 3.69 20.49
C VAL A 1076 23.89 4.87 21.13
N SER A 1077 22.95 4.58 22.03
CA SER A 1077 22.25 5.61 22.84
C SER A 1077 23.16 6.20 23.92
N ILE A 1078 22.93 7.45 24.33
CA ILE A 1078 23.73 8.07 25.39
C ILE A 1078 23.46 7.39 26.74
N LYS A 1079 22.21 6.96 27.01
CA LYS A 1079 21.92 6.11 28.18
C LYS A 1079 22.76 4.82 28.17
N GLN A 1080 22.82 4.08 27.06
CA GLN A 1080 23.65 2.88 26.96
C GLN A 1080 25.15 3.19 27.13
N MET A 1081 25.63 4.30 26.55
CA MET A 1081 27.03 4.71 26.72
C MET A 1081 27.36 5.07 28.17
N LEU A 1082 26.42 5.66 28.92
CA LEU A 1082 26.56 5.86 30.37
C LEU A 1082 26.61 4.54 31.13
N MET A 1083 25.79 3.56 30.78
CA MET A 1083 25.81 2.22 31.41
C MET A 1083 27.14 1.49 31.14
N PHE A 1084 27.84 1.84 30.05
CA PHE A 1084 29.21 1.38 29.79
C PHE A 1084 30.28 2.08 30.66
N THR A 1085 30.05 3.22 31.31
CA THR A 1085 31.11 3.91 32.09
C THR A 1085 31.22 3.50 33.57
N TYR A 1086 30.23 2.79 34.13
CA TYR A 1086 30.26 2.29 35.51
C TYR A 1086 31.38 1.28 35.78
N LYS A 1087 31.78 1.14 37.05
CA LYS A 1087 32.75 0.15 37.52
C LYS A 1087 32.22 -1.28 37.40
N GLU A 1088 31.10 -1.52 38.08
CA GLU A 1088 30.34 -2.77 38.15
C GLU A 1088 28.87 -2.49 37.76
N TRP A 1089 27.98 -3.50 37.78
CA TRP A 1089 26.55 -3.31 37.47
C TRP A 1089 25.69 -4.32 38.23
N ASP A 1090 25.30 -3.96 39.46
CA ASP A 1090 24.54 -4.76 40.41
C ASP A 1090 23.15 -4.16 40.71
N LYS A 1091 22.41 -4.74 41.67
CA LYS A 1091 21.11 -4.22 42.16
C LYS A 1091 21.18 -2.74 42.54
N ASN A 1092 22.19 -2.36 43.31
CA ASN A 1092 22.32 -1.00 43.84
C ASN A 1092 22.62 -0.01 42.71
N THR A 1093 23.56 -0.37 41.82
CA THR A 1093 23.91 0.42 40.63
C THR A 1093 22.72 0.60 39.69
N ILE A 1094 21.90 -0.45 39.48
CA ILE A 1094 20.69 -0.40 38.67
C ILE A 1094 19.70 0.60 39.26
N GLN A 1095 19.40 0.52 40.56
CA GLN A 1095 18.47 1.44 41.22
C GLN A 1095 19.00 2.88 41.18
N GLU A 1096 20.25 3.10 41.56
CA GLU A 1096 20.87 4.43 41.61
C GLU A 1096 20.96 5.08 40.22
N HIS A 1097 21.28 4.31 39.17
CA HIS A 1097 21.20 4.79 37.78
C HIS A 1097 19.75 5.10 37.38
N GLY A 1098 18.79 4.27 37.79
CA GLY A 1098 17.36 4.52 37.59
C GLY A 1098 16.93 5.87 38.16
N GLU A 1099 17.21 6.12 39.44
CA GLU A 1099 16.92 7.37 40.13
C GLU A 1099 17.59 8.58 39.43
N LYS A 1100 18.87 8.47 39.03
CA LYS A 1100 19.60 9.50 38.28
C LYS A 1100 18.95 9.81 36.92
N MET A 1101 18.44 8.80 36.20
CA MET A 1101 17.78 8.98 34.89
C MET A 1101 16.34 9.49 35.02
N ILE A 1102 15.59 9.01 36.01
CA ILE A 1102 14.20 9.46 36.30
C ILE A 1102 14.21 10.93 36.75
N LYS A 1103 15.20 11.31 37.57
CA LYS A 1103 15.39 12.71 37.98
C LYS A 1103 15.58 13.63 36.77
N LEU A 1104 16.42 13.26 35.80
CA LEU A 1104 16.58 14.02 34.56
C LEU A 1104 15.29 14.08 33.72
N LEU A 1105 14.54 12.98 33.64
CA LEU A 1105 13.26 12.98 32.93
C LEU A 1105 12.23 13.91 33.58
N ASN A 1106 12.22 14.03 34.90
CA ASN A 1106 11.28 14.90 35.60
C ASN A 1106 11.74 16.37 35.68
N GLU A 1107 12.89 16.71 35.10
CA GLU A 1107 13.24 18.10 34.78
C GLU A 1107 12.53 18.56 33.50
N LYS A 1108 12.11 19.83 33.44
CA LYS A 1108 11.70 20.48 32.19
C LYS A 1108 12.91 20.71 31.29
N ILE A 1109 12.69 20.60 29.99
CA ILE A 1109 13.67 20.96 28.96
C ILE A 1109 13.52 22.44 28.60
N SER A 1110 12.30 22.96 28.58
CA SER A 1110 11.94 24.35 28.25
C SER A 1110 12.45 25.43 29.22
N THR A 1111 13.19 25.04 30.26
CA THR A 1111 13.88 25.91 31.24
C THR A 1111 15.39 25.65 31.26
#